data_AF-J0PP94-F1
#
_entry.id   AF-J0PP94-F1
#
_cell.length_a   1.000
_cell.length_b   1.000
_cell.length_c   1.000
_cell.angle_alpha   90.00
_cell.angle_beta   90.00
_cell.angle_gamma   90.00
#
_symmetry.space_group_name_H-M   'P 1'
#
loop_
_entity.id
_entity.type
_entity.pdbx_description
1 polymer ?
#
loop_
_entity_poly.entity_id
_entity_poly.type
_entity_poly.pdbx_seq_one_letter_code
_entity_poly.pdbx_strand_id
1 'polypeptide(L)'
;KITTGGDLAMATEQGNLTIGAAQTHHHSEHSDATMHHKSEVHSGGSTALVSGKDLNVLGSDVQTKDNLLLKAEGNVSIDATRNSMDNHTQDGQTSHVTLHNGSHLGSGKDTTVLSGQDIHIAASAIDAEGNVALGAKGEIAIGVRRNEMEYHLQGNNTKVDMQASHAVGSSIKSGGDSTVVAGQDGKAHDLSITGSSIAAEGKVGLKASNDILINNAEDNLHYEMSYHKEGGTFSSSKSEHNKIDATQVVGSSITGGKGVAIDSGNNTEVVASTLVAGKAEETSGEKALGDQKRADITIHSGGNIVIKGAQEHYDQQQQSSESSFLHEESSDSSQSHSTTVSSILGATGNIITQSDKQTTITASHMFANEDIHVTGENVTIDGMTDHHKSHSQTHETGFGVGSGKGFVSIYGSEGKTENEESFEHQGSSLNGKNINITATKKDVKVVGSDFTAQENIHVSAAHDINVLPGHNSHKSNSQEERTGFGFQFEKSKSGASVGVGIASAKDTGDQWENSNTPSHFKAGKDVQFNADHDVNLQATNVLANRDVNIDAGNNITLSESYNISNGKETHEKSFAGVTTTVNVGVLGTVQGMKDAADGMNNKDGNNTIGNTLLTAIKINHLFNKGRNFVDWLSGNTGERGNITKTLGSTLGGLGGSTKDALTNMADASGSVTVGFKTEKAEASVQTSTAVTNSIEAGRAVNMHAHKGSIHGVGADIIAGTNPIQSNDEQSGNITLGAGKDIIFESAQNVQSTQNRSETASVNVGYGYGTGGAGATGNAAFSQGEGFSEDVQQKNAHIIGTGTVHSTSGGNTTLAGAVVSGERVEMEVGGALTIASRSDTGQTSSKQNSVSVGFGGSKSFDAGSTSPSFQKDQSSSDYHSVVEQSGIKTGNGGFNINVKDKTTLTGGIIASSAPAEKNSLITGSIATSDIANSSHAQASRHGFSLSGNDMIKNIAKNALNHGKAHDEAEGYTKSAISDGSIILTGGSNQRAMGQNAGQIIDALNRNTAAAHQAVAPIDATSLEGIVHNRLDMINELLDEGFDYRNKIREIAYVKEHLEGEVLHDENGKVIYATDKNGKPIKDSYGRQIPLYRYLTAEEEKHLHAGSDGNRRMFYNGIFTSPDEAARYAVQLVDNEHEPFYFT
;
A
#
# COMPACT_ATOMS: atom_id res chain seq x y z
N LYS A 1 -38.02 -27.00 46.39
CA LYS A 1 -37.23 -26.14 47.29
C LYS A 1 -36.95 -26.88 48.60
N ILE A 2 -35.69 -26.98 49.00
CA ILE A 2 -35.23 -27.51 50.29
C ILE A 2 -34.54 -26.34 51.00
N THR A 3 -34.87 -26.08 52.26
CA THR A 3 -34.23 -25.02 53.06
C THR A 3 -33.99 -25.50 54.48
N THR A 4 -32.74 -25.42 54.96
CA THR A 4 -32.34 -25.77 56.33
C THR A 4 -31.75 -24.59 57.08
N GLY A 5 -31.95 -24.52 58.40
CA GLY A 5 -31.36 -23.48 59.25
C GLY A 5 -29.91 -23.75 59.67
N GLY A 6 -29.44 -24.99 59.56
CA GLY A 6 -28.06 -25.42 59.80
C GLY A 6 -27.64 -26.39 58.70
N ASP A 7 -26.72 -27.30 59.00
CA ASP A 7 -26.13 -28.21 57.99
C ASP A 7 -27.15 -29.09 57.26
N LEU A 8 -26.86 -29.40 56.00
CA LEU A 8 -27.63 -30.30 55.14
C LEU A 8 -26.73 -31.41 54.60
N ALA A 9 -27.16 -32.66 54.74
CA ALA A 9 -26.49 -33.80 54.12
C ALA A 9 -27.51 -34.60 53.29
N MET A 10 -27.18 -34.87 52.03
CA MET A 10 -27.94 -35.75 51.15
C MET A 10 -26.99 -36.83 50.64
N ALA A 11 -27.35 -38.10 50.88
CA ALA A 11 -26.47 -39.23 50.55
C ALA A 11 -27.25 -40.39 49.91
N THR A 12 -26.62 -41.07 48.94
CA THR A 12 -27.10 -42.35 48.39
C THR A 12 -26.02 -43.42 48.56
N GLU A 13 -26.40 -44.63 48.98
CA GLU A 13 -25.44 -45.74 49.19
C GLU A 13 -25.11 -46.52 47.89
N GLN A 14 -26.10 -46.75 47.01
CA GLN A 14 -25.95 -47.59 45.81
C GLN A 14 -26.58 -47.00 44.53
N GLY A 15 -26.78 -45.69 44.46
CA GLY A 15 -27.48 -45.06 43.33
C GLY A 15 -27.09 -43.62 43.08
N ASN A 16 -27.70 -43.01 42.07
CA ASN A 16 -27.42 -41.63 41.69
C ASN A 16 -28.11 -40.64 42.64
N LEU A 17 -27.45 -39.50 42.88
CA LEU A 17 -28.05 -38.33 43.52
C LEU A 17 -28.26 -37.24 42.47
N THR A 18 -29.51 -36.90 42.16
CA THR A 18 -29.83 -35.87 41.17
C THR A 18 -30.61 -34.72 41.82
N ILE A 19 -30.07 -33.50 41.73
CA ILE A 19 -30.78 -32.25 41.99
C ILE A 19 -31.11 -31.65 40.62
N GLY A 20 -32.31 -31.92 40.13
CA GLY A 20 -32.74 -31.49 38.79
C GLY A 20 -33.84 -30.45 38.84
N ALA A 21 -33.88 -29.57 37.84
CA ALA A 21 -35.00 -28.68 37.59
C ALA A 21 -36.28 -29.46 37.28
N ALA A 22 -37.43 -28.90 37.65
CA ALA A 22 -38.73 -29.47 37.31
C ALA A 22 -39.12 -29.04 35.90
N GLN A 23 -39.34 -30.00 35.01
CA GLN A 23 -39.80 -29.75 33.64
C GLN A 23 -41.30 -29.47 33.62
N THR A 24 -41.70 -28.45 32.88
CA THR A 24 -43.08 -28.21 32.48
C THR A 24 -43.17 -28.15 30.96
N HIS A 25 -44.33 -28.52 30.46
CA HIS A 25 -44.62 -28.55 29.04
C HIS A 25 -45.90 -27.76 28.80
N HIS A 26 -45.83 -26.80 27.88
CA HIS A 26 -46.97 -25.99 27.48
C HIS A 26 -47.22 -26.22 26.00
N HIS A 27 -48.41 -26.75 25.68
CA HIS A 27 -48.83 -26.98 24.31
C HIS A 27 -50.07 -26.13 23.99
N SER A 28 -50.07 -25.46 22.85
CA SER A 28 -51.20 -24.73 22.29
C SER A 28 -51.31 -25.01 20.79
N GLU A 29 -52.39 -24.56 20.15
CA GLU A 29 -52.60 -24.73 18.71
C GLU A 29 -51.50 -24.08 17.86
N HIS A 30 -50.77 -23.09 18.37
CA HIS A 30 -49.77 -22.31 17.61
C HIS A 30 -48.38 -22.33 18.24
N SER A 31 -48.20 -22.99 19.39
CA SER A 31 -46.93 -22.99 20.10
C SER A 31 -46.73 -24.23 20.97
N ASP A 32 -45.49 -24.67 21.07
CA ASP A 32 -45.05 -25.75 21.95
C ASP A 32 -43.82 -25.28 22.73
N ALA A 33 -43.84 -25.39 24.05
CA ALA A 33 -42.73 -24.93 24.88
C ALA A 33 -42.40 -25.95 25.99
N THR A 34 -41.12 -26.21 26.16
CA THR A 34 -40.58 -26.97 27.28
C THR A 34 -39.73 -26.06 28.15
N MET A 35 -40.13 -25.92 29.41
CA MET A 35 -39.50 -25.01 30.37
C MET A 35 -39.07 -25.76 31.62
N HIS A 36 -37.83 -25.54 32.06
CA HIS A 36 -37.28 -26.08 33.30
C HIS A 36 -37.30 -25.04 34.40
N HIS A 37 -37.96 -25.37 35.50
CA HIS A 37 -38.02 -24.54 36.70
C HIS A 37 -36.95 -24.97 37.70
N LYS A 38 -36.10 -24.02 38.08
CA LYS A 38 -34.95 -24.21 38.96
C LYS A 38 -35.34 -24.87 40.28
N SER A 39 -34.68 -25.96 40.64
CA SER A 39 -34.77 -26.52 41.99
C SER A 39 -33.82 -25.79 42.92
N GLU A 40 -34.32 -25.36 44.09
CA GLU A 40 -33.52 -24.62 45.09
C GLU A 40 -33.19 -25.51 46.30
N VAL A 41 -31.92 -25.56 46.68
CA VAL A 41 -31.38 -26.20 47.88
C VAL A 41 -30.56 -25.18 48.66
N HIS A 42 -31.08 -24.71 49.79
CA HIS A 42 -30.46 -23.65 50.60
C HIS A 42 -30.15 -24.16 52.01
N SER A 43 -28.90 -23.99 52.47
CA SER A 43 -28.46 -24.39 53.81
C SER A 43 -27.92 -23.20 54.60
N GLY A 44 -28.34 -23.09 55.86
CA GLY A 44 -27.83 -22.11 56.81
C GLY A 44 -26.44 -22.44 57.38
N GLY A 45 -25.94 -23.66 57.16
CA GLY A 45 -24.59 -24.11 57.51
C GLY A 45 -23.88 -24.72 56.29
N SER A 46 -23.20 -25.85 56.48
CA SER A 46 -22.56 -26.60 55.40
C SER A 46 -23.54 -27.48 54.64
N THR A 47 -23.24 -27.79 53.37
CA THR A 47 -23.98 -28.82 52.60
C THR A 47 -23.03 -29.89 52.08
N ALA A 48 -23.39 -31.15 52.29
CA ALA A 48 -22.71 -32.31 51.70
C ALA A 48 -23.67 -33.12 50.83
N LEU A 49 -23.32 -33.27 49.56
CA LEU A 49 -24.03 -34.07 48.57
C LEU A 49 -23.13 -35.26 48.20
N VAL A 50 -23.53 -36.47 48.57
CA VAL A 50 -22.70 -37.68 48.41
C VAL A 50 -23.46 -38.73 47.61
N SER A 51 -22.84 -39.27 46.57
CA SER A 51 -23.43 -40.31 45.73
C SER A 51 -22.57 -41.56 45.68
N GLY A 52 -23.18 -42.72 45.93
CA GLY A 52 -22.55 -44.03 45.71
C GLY A 52 -22.37 -44.40 44.23
N LYS A 53 -22.95 -43.60 43.31
CA LYS A 53 -22.72 -43.68 41.86
C LYS A 53 -22.53 -42.27 41.30
N ASP A 54 -23.42 -41.75 40.45
CA ASP A 54 -23.26 -40.43 39.82
C ASP A 54 -23.96 -39.33 40.62
N LEU A 55 -23.43 -38.12 40.62
CA LEU A 55 -24.03 -36.93 41.23
C LEU A 55 -24.31 -35.90 40.13
N ASN A 56 -25.58 -35.52 39.96
CA ASN A 56 -26.00 -34.58 38.93
C ASN A 56 -26.67 -33.35 39.56
N VAL A 57 -26.21 -32.15 39.20
CA VAL A 57 -26.90 -30.88 39.47
C VAL A 57 -27.28 -30.27 38.12
N LEU A 58 -28.58 -30.23 37.81
CA LEU A 58 -29.08 -29.89 36.47
C LEU A 58 -30.05 -28.70 36.58
N GLY A 59 -29.68 -27.57 35.97
CA GLY A 59 -30.47 -26.33 35.97
C GLY A 59 -30.96 -25.90 37.36
N SER A 60 -30.16 -26.12 38.40
CA SER A 60 -30.58 -26.01 39.80
C SER A 60 -29.72 -25.02 40.60
N ASP A 61 -30.21 -24.61 41.75
CA ASP A 61 -29.57 -23.64 42.65
C ASP A 61 -29.23 -24.31 43.97
N VAL A 62 -27.94 -24.39 44.31
CA VAL A 62 -27.46 -24.95 45.58
C VAL A 62 -26.65 -23.87 46.29
N GLN A 63 -27.20 -23.31 47.37
CA GLN A 63 -26.53 -22.24 48.13
C GLN A 63 -26.30 -22.64 49.59
N THR A 64 -25.13 -22.29 50.12
CA THR A 64 -24.70 -22.65 51.47
C THR A 64 -23.99 -21.48 52.13
N LYS A 65 -24.13 -21.32 53.45
CA LYS A 65 -23.43 -20.25 54.18
C LYS A 65 -22.00 -20.63 54.57
N ASP A 66 -21.72 -21.92 54.75
CA ASP A 66 -20.38 -22.42 55.05
C ASP A 66 -19.80 -23.14 53.83
N ASN A 67 -19.41 -24.41 53.98
CA ASN A 67 -18.77 -25.20 52.91
C ASN A 67 -19.78 -26.01 52.11
N LEU A 68 -19.53 -26.15 50.80
CA LEU A 68 -20.25 -27.03 49.89
C LEU A 68 -19.36 -28.20 49.44
N LEU A 69 -19.75 -29.43 49.74
CA LEU A 69 -19.07 -30.65 49.28
C LEU A 69 -19.97 -31.43 48.32
N LEU A 70 -19.48 -31.72 47.13
CA LEU A 70 -20.04 -32.69 46.19
C LEU A 70 -19.06 -33.87 46.08
N LYS A 71 -19.54 -35.09 46.29
CA LYS A 71 -18.72 -36.30 46.15
C LYS A 71 -19.49 -37.41 45.44
N ALA A 72 -18.90 -38.00 44.42
CA ALA A 72 -19.43 -39.18 43.72
C ALA A 72 -18.36 -40.27 43.62
N GLU A 73 -18.74 -41.53 43.78
CA GLU A 73 -17.87 -42.67 43.41
C GLU A 73 -17.86 -42.92 41.88
N GLY A 74 -18.92 -42.47 41.19
CA GLY A 74 -19.00 -42.35 39.73
C GLY A 74 -18.65 -40.95 39.27
N ASN A 75 -19.47 -40.37 38.38
CA ASN A 75 -19.25 -39.05 37.79
C ASN A 75 -19.91 -37.92 38.58
N VAL A 76 -19.38 -36.71 38.47
CA VAL A 76 -20.09 -35.48 38.89
C VAL A 76 -20.41 -34.65 37.66
N SER A 77 -21.69 -34.33 37.45
CA SER A 77 -22.16 -33.46 36.37
C SER A 77 -22.88 -32.23 36.92
N ILE A 78 -22.41 -31.04 36.55
CA ILE A 78 -23.02 -29.74 36.88
C ILE A 78 -23.38 -29.07 35.55
N ASP A 79 -24.64 -29.18 35.15
CA ASP A 79 -25.05 -28.85 33.78
C ASP A 79 -26.25 -27.91 33.77
N ALA A 80 -26.39 -27.19 32.67
CA ALA A 80 -27.56 -26.41 32.36
C ALA A 80 -28.70 -27.31 31.86
N THR A 81 -29.94 -26.92 32.15
CA THR A 81 -31.12 -27.54 31.53
C THR A 81 -31.53 -26.77 30.29
N ARG A 82 -31.97 -27.49 29.25
CA ARG A 82 -32.40 -26.92 27.97
C ARG A 82 -33.88 -26.50 28.04
N ASN A 83 -34.17 -25.23 27.84
CA ASN A 83 -35.51 -24.74 27.54
C ASN A 83 -35.64 -24.58 26.02
N SER A 84 -36.82 -24.90 25.50
CA SER A 84 -37.12 -24.71 24.09
C SER A 84 -38.52 -24.15 23.90
N MET A 85 -38.69 -23.34 22.87
CA MET A 85 -39.99 -22.84 22.43
C MET A 85 -40.06 -22.86 20.92
N ASP A 86 -41.06 -23.55 20.41
CA ASP A 86 -41.47 -23.61 19.02
C ASP A 86 -42.74 -22.79 18.86
N ASN A 87 -42.78 -21.91 17.86
CA ASN A 87 -43.95 -21.13 17.53
C ASN A 87 -44.19 -21.20 16.03
N HIS A 88 -45.46 -21.36 15.63
CA HIS A 88 -45.85 -21.40 14.24
C HIS A 88 -47.14 -20.60 14.01
N THR A 89 -47.16 -19.81 12.94
CA THR A 89 -48.35 -19.02 12.55
C THR A 89 -49.04 -19.63 11.33
N GLN A 90 -50.32 -19.28 11.13
CA GLN A 90 -51.08 -19.72 9.94
C GLN A 90 -50.49 -19.18 8.63
N ASP A 91 -49.71 -18.10 8.69
CA ASP A 91 -49.11 -17.41 7.54
C ASP A 91 -47.72 -17.97 7.15
N GLY A 92 -47.34 -19.16 7.64
CA GLY A 92 -46.11 -19.85 7.25
C GLY A 92 -44.84 -19.35 7.94
N GLN A 93 -44.97 -18.68 9.10
CA GLN A 93 -43.83 -18.28 9.93
C GLN A 93 -43.57 -19.33 11.00
N THR A 94 -42.33 -19.77 11.15
CA THR A 94 -41.91 -20.66 12.23
C THR A 94 -40.69 -20.08 12.93
N SER A 95 -40.67 -20.16 14.27
CA SER A 95 -39.49 -19.79 15.06
C SER A 95 -39.21 -20.85 16.10
N HIS A 96 -37.95 -21.25 16.21
CA HIS A 96 -37.44 -22.11 17.27
C HIS A 96 -36.45 -21.31 18.11
N VAL A 97 -36.57 -21.38 19.44
CA VAL A 97 -35.57 -20.81 20.36
C VAL A 97 -35.21 -21.85 21.39
N THR A 98 -33.92 -22.09 21.55
CA THR A 98 -33.35 -22.89 22.64
C THR A 98 -32.50 -22.00 23.55
N LEU A 99 -32.76 -22.06 24.86
CA LEU A 99 -32.02 -21.36 25.89
C LEU A 99 -31.56 -22.33 26.99
N HIS A 100 -30.36 -22.15 27.50
CA HIS A 100 -29.81 -22.97 28.58
C HIS A 100 -29.90 -22.26 29.93
N ASN A 101 -30.57 -22.90 30.89
CA ASN A 101 -30.64 -22.44 32.28
C ASN A 101 -29.57 -23.16 33.11
N GLY A 102 -28.49 -22.46 33.44
CA GLY A 102 -27.35 -22.99 34.18
C GLY A 102 -27.66 -23.43 35.61
N SER A 103 -26.90 -24.42 36.08
CA SER A 103 -26.81 -24.70 37.51
C SER A 103 -25.94 -23.64 38.20
N HIS A 104 -26.28 -23.29 39.44
CA HIS A 104 -25.50 -22.36 40.27
C HIS A 104 -25.23 -22.97 41.63
N LEU A 105 -23.95 -23.07 42.00
CA LEU A 105 -23.47 -23.60 43.26
C LEU A 105 -22.76 -22.48 44.03
N GLY A 106 -23.36 -22.03 45.13
CA GLY A 106 -22.85 -20.95 45.97
C GLY A 106 -22.40 -21.44 47.35
N SER A 107 -21.23 -21.00 47.83
CA SER A 107 -20.77 -21.23 49.19
C SER A 107 -20.17 -19.97 49.83
N GLY A 108 -20.47 -19.75 51.11
CA GLY A 108 -19.88 -18.65 51.90
C GLY A 108 -18.47 -18.95 52.41
N LYS A 109 -17.94 -20.16 52.14
CA LYS A 109 -16.56 -20.59 52.39
C LYS A 109 -16.06 -21.42 51.20
N ASP A 110 -15.67 -22.67 51.42
CA ASP A 110 -15.04 -23.50 50.39
C ASP A 110 -16.08 -24.34 49.61
N THR A 111 -15.87 -24.50 48.31
CA THR A 111 -16.56 -25.49 47.48
C THR A 111 -15.59 -26.58 47.06
N THR A 112 -15.90 -27.84 47.35
CA THR A 112 -15.10 -29.01 46.96
C THR A 112 -15.95 -29.98 46.14
N VAL A 113 -15.46 -30.39 44.98
CA VAL A 113 -16.09 -31.36 44.08
C VAL A 113 -15.12 -32.51 43.83
N LEU A 114 -15.51 -33.73 44.22
CA LEU A 114 -14.69 -34.94 44.08
C LEU A 114 -15.43 -36.00 43.28
N SER A 115 -14.76 -36.55 42.26
CA SER A 115 -15.29 -37.61 41.41
C SER A 115 -14.39 -38.83 41.40
N GLY A 116 -14.99 -40.01 41.51
CA GLY A 116 -14.31 -41.30 41.35
C GLY A 116 -14.01 -41.64 39.89
N GLN A 117 -14.62 -40.93 38.94
CA GLN A 117 -14.37 -40.96 37.50
C GLN A 117 -14.21 -39.50 37.03
N ASP A 118 -15.18 -38.96 36.28
CA ASP A 118 -15.04 -37.69 35.58
C ASP A 118 -15.83 -36.55 36.23
N ILE A 119 -15.42 -35.31 36.00
CA ILE A 119 -16.19 -34.09 36.33
C ILE A 119 -16.56 -33.38 35.04
N HIS A 120 -17.85 -33.12 34.83
CA HIS A 120 -18.35 -32.33 33.71
C HIS A 120 -19.10 -31.09 34.22
N ILE A 121 -18.72 -29.91 33.72
CA ILE A 121 -19.38 -28.63 34.01
C ILE A 121 -19.70 -27.97 32.68
N ALA A 122 -20.97 -27.62 32.44
CA ALA A 122 -21.36 -26.92 31.22
C ALA A 122 -22.43 -25.85 31.48
N ALA A 123 -22.21 -24.65 30.91
CA ALA A 123 -23.06 -23.47 31.04
C ALA A 123 -23.57 -23.22 32.47
N SER A 124 -22.71 -23.45 33.46
CA SER A 124 -23.05 -23.44 34.89
C SER A 124 -22.02 -22.68 35.72
N ALA A 125 -22.42 -22.23 36.90
CA ALA A 125 -21.64 -21.37 37.78
C ALA A 125 -21.29 -22.05 39.12
N ILE A 126 -20.05 -21.93 39.56
CA ILE A 126 -19.58 -22.25 40.91
C ILE A 126 -18.98 -20.98 41.52
N ASP A 127 -19.57 -20.47 42.59
CA ASP A 127 -19.13 -19.26 43.28
C ASP A 127 -18.86 -19.58 44.75
N ALA A 128 -17.62 -19.37 45.20
CA ALA A 128 -17.19 -19.61 46.58
C ALA A 128 -16.49 -18.37 47.15
N GLU A 129 -16.86 -17.92 48.34
CA GLU A 129 -16.13 -16.83 49.03
C GLU A 129 -14.74 -17.29 49.53
N GLY A 130 -14.55 -18.60 49.71
CA GLY A 130 -13.28 -19.26 49.99
C GLY A 130 -12.69 -19.91 48.75
N ASN A 131 -12.16 -21.12 48.89
CA ASN A 131 -11.48 -21.86 47.82
C ASN A 131 -12.46 -22.68 46.97
N VAL A 132 -12.12 -22.93 45.71
CA VAL A 132 -12.74 -23.96 44.88
C VAL A 132 -11.74 -25.08 44.62
N ALA A 133 -12.10 -26.32 44.92
CA ALA A 133 -11.29 -27.50 44.62
C ALA A 133 -12.09 -28.51 43.78
N LEU A 134 -11.64 -28.79 42.56
CA LEU A 134 -12.19 -29.83 41.68
C LEU A 134 -11.17 -30.96 41.52
N GLY A 135 -11.54 -32.18 41.87
CA GLY A 135 -10.65 -33.35 41.80
C GLY A 135 -11.33 -34.57 41.19
N ALA A 136 -10.80 -35.04 40.06
CA ALA A 136 -11.28 -36.23 39.36
C ALA A 136 -10.17 -37.29 39.30
N LYS A 137 -10.56 -38.57 39.49
CA LYS A 137 -9.66 -39.68 39.14
C LYS A 137 -9.51 -39.86 37.63
N GLY A 138 -10.53 -39.49 36.87
CA GLY A 138 -10.54 -39.44 35.41
C GLY A 138 -10.40 -38.00 34.89
N GLU A 139 -11.18 -37.67 33.87
CA GLU A 139 -11.12 -36.41 33.13
C GLU A 139 -11.91 -35.28 33.81
N ILE A 140 -11.54 -34.04 33.49
CA ILE A 140 -12.34 -32.86 33.84
C ILE A 140 -12.63 -32.06 32.56
N ALA A 141 -13.91 -31.82 32.30
CA ALA A 141 -14.37 -31.00 31.19
C ALA A 141 -15.20 -29.80 31.70
N ILE A 142 -14.74 -28.59 31.41
CA ILE A 142 -15.41 -27.33 31.73
C ILE A 142 -15.75 -26.66 30.39
N GLY A 143 -16.99 -26.85 29.95
CA GLY A 143 -17.41 -26.52 28.59
C GLY A 143 -18.60 -25.58 28.51
N VAL A 144 -19.15 -25.52 27.30
CA VAL A 144 -20.25 -24.62 26.93
C VAL A 144 -21.52 -25.40 26.59
N ARG A 145 -22.67 -24.70 26.63
CA ARG A 145 -23.90 -25.08 25.93
C ARG A 145 -24.27 -23.98 24.94
N ARG A 146 -24.97 -24.32 23.85
CA ARG A 146 -25.32 -23.34 22.81
C ARG A 146 -26.76 -22.90 22.94
N ASN A 147 -26.99 -21.59 23.08
CA ASN A 147 -28.30 -21.02 22.84
C ASN A 147 -28.50 -20.92 21.33
N GLU A 148 -29.67 -21.29 20.84
CA GLU A 148 -29.98 -21.36 19.41
C GLU A 148 -31.24 -20.56 19.14
N MET A 149 -31.26 -19.82 18.04
CA MET A 149 -32.43 -19.13 17.51
C MET A 149 -32.53 -19.48 16.03
N GLU A 150 -33.65 -20.05 15.63
CA GLU A 150 -33.99 -20.28 14.24
C GLU A 150 -35.28 -19.53 13.91
N TYR A 151 -35.29 -18.84 12.78
CA TYR A 151 -36.45 -18.13 12.27
C TYR A 151 -36.60 -18.40 10.78
N HIS A 152 -37.79 -18.84 10.41
CA HIS A 152 -38.15 -19.10 9.03
C HIS A 152 -39.46 -18.37 8.70
N LEU A 153 -39.45 -17.60 7.62
CA LEU A 153 -40.59 -16.89 7.08
C LEU A 153 -40.75 -17.27 5.62
N GLN A 154 -41.92 -17.79 5.26
CA GLN A 154 -42.31 -18.06 3.88
C GLN A 154 -43.54 -17.22 3.50
N GLY A 155 -43.30 -16.02 2.97
CA GLY A 155 -44.34 -15.16 2.39
C GLY A 155 -44.49 -15.37 0.87
N ASN A 156 -45.50 -14.72 0.27
CA ASN A 156 -45.75 -14.80 -1.17
C ASN A 156 -44.58 -14.30 -2.04
N ASN A 157 -43.85 -13.29 -1.54
CA ASN A 157 -42.82 -12.57 -2.28
C ASN A 157 -41.49 -12.50 -1.52
N THR A 158 -41.42 -13.08 -0.32
CA THR A 158 -40.28 -12.93 0.58
C THR A 158 -40.07 -14.22 1.36
N LYS A 159 -38.84 -14.73 1.33
CA LYS A 159 -38.38 -15.83 2.15
C LYS A 159 -37.24 -15.33 3.03
N VAL A 160 -37.27 -15.66 4.32
CA VAL A 160 -36.17 -15.37 5.26
C VAL A 160 -35.88 -16.64 6.04
N ASP A 161 -34.61 -17.01 6.11
CA ASP A 161 -34.07 -18.04 6.98
C ASP A 161 -32.97 -17.40 7.84
N MET A 162 -33.02 -17.59 9.15
CA MET A 162 -32.01 -17.08 10.07
C MET A 162 -31.74 -18.13 11.12
N GLN A 163 -30.48 -18.48 11.31
CA GLN A 163 -30.02 -19.38 12.36
C GLN A 163 -28.87 -18.70 13.10
N ALA A 164 -28.99 -18.55 14.41
CA ALA A 164 -27.95 -17.99 15.25
C ALA A 164 -27.68 -18.94 16.41
N SER A 165 -26.40 -19.18 16.72
CA SER A 165 -25.99 -19.96 17.87
C SER A 165 -24.97 -19.17 18.71
N HIS A 166 -25.16 -19.16 20.01
CA HIS A 166 -24.29 -18.46 20.96
C HIS A 166 -23.83 -19.42 22.06
N ALA A 167 -22.52 -19.58 22.22
CA ALA A 167 -21.88 -20.40 23.23
C ALA A 167 -22.01 -19.75 24.62
N VAL A 168 -22.55 -20.49 25.57
CA VAL A 168 -22.70 -20.10 26.98
C VAL A 168 -21.71 -20.92 27.79
N GLY A 169 -20.64 -20.26 28.24
CA GLY A 169 -19.58 -20.87 29.04
C GLY A 169 -19.93 -21.12 30.49
N SER A 170 -19.11 -21.96 31.13
CA SER A 170 -19.14 -22.15 32.57
C SER A 170 -18.32 -21.08 33.29
N SER A 171 -18.67 -20.77 34.53
CA SER A 171 -17.92 -19.83 35.38
C SER A 171 -17.57 -20.45 36.73
N ILE A 172 -16.31 -20.33 37.12
CA ILE A 172 -15.82 -20.75 38.43
C ILE A 172 -15.16 -19.55 39.08
N LYS A 173 -15.65 -19.13 40.25
CA LYS A 173 -15.11 -17.99 41.00
C LYS A 173 -14.79 -18.38 42.44
N SER A 174 -13.63 -17.94 42.92
CA SER A 174 -13.19 -18.14 44.30
C SER A 174 -12.63 -16.86 44.92
N GLY A 175 -12.99 -16.57 46.17
CA GLY A 175 -12.34 -15.54 46.98
C GLY A 175 -10.98 -16.00 47.56
N GLY A 176 -10.72 -17.31 47.53
CA GLY A 176 -9.45 -17.96 47.83
C GLY A 176 -8.74 -18.45 46.56
N ASP A 177 -8.19 -19.66 46.61
CA ASP A 177 -7.55 -20.33 45.48
C ASP A 177 -8.56 -21.20 44.70
N SER A 178 -8.36 -21.36 43.39
CA SER A 178 -9.08 -22.32 42.55
C SER A 178 -8.12 -23.40 42.09
N THR A 179 -8.34 -24.66 42.50
CA THR A 179 -7.48 -25.80 42.13
C THR A 179 -8.29 -26.85 41.37
N VAL A 180 -7.81 -27.23 40.19
CA VAL A 180 -8.44 -28.24 39.30
C VAL A 180 -7.43 -29.32 38.98
N VAL A 181 -7.74 -30.57 39.34
CA VAL A 181 -6.82 -31.72 39.18
C VAL A 181 -7.54 -32.90 38.51
N ALA A 182 -7.16 -33.21 37.27
CA ALA A 182 -7.58 -34.40 36.54
C ALA A 182 -6.54 -35.53 36.64
N GLY A 183 -6.98 -36.79 36.61
CA GLY A 183 -6.11 -37.97 36.59
C GLY A 183 -5.45 -38.33 37.92
N GLN A 184 -6.17 -38.20 39.05
CA GLN A 184 -5.67 -38.59 40.37
C GLN A 184 -5.43 -40.10 40.55
N ASP A 185 -5.83 -40.94 39.58
CA ASP A 185 -5.56 -42.38 39.59
C ASP A 185 -4.18 -42.76 39.00
N GLY A 186 -3.42 -41.78 38.51
CA GLY A 186 -2.09 -41.96 37.94
C GLY A 186 -2.07 -42.50 36.51
N LYS A 187 -3.22 -42.62 35.83
CA LYS A 187 -3.31 -42.89 34.39
C LYS A 187 -3.40 -41.58 33.61
N ALA A 188 -3.26 -41.66 32.30
CA ALA A 188 -3.40 -40.52 31.40
C ALA A 188 -4.86 -40.06 31.29
N HIS A 189 -5.13 -38.85 31.74
CA HIS A 189 -6.43 -38.16 31.69
C HIS A 189 -6.23 -36.65 31.53
N ASP A 190 -7.18 -36.05 30.81
CA ASP A 190 -7.10 -34.68 30.34
C ASP A 190 -7.92 -33.71 31.18
N LEU A 191 -7.55 -32.44 31.12
CA LEU A 191 -8.33 -31.30 31.57
C LEU A 191 -8.66 -30.41 30.38
N SER A 192 -9.93 -30.21 30.09
CA SER A 192 -10.40 -29.30 29.02
C SER A 192 -11.21 -28.14 29.58
N ILE A 193 -10.93 -26.93 29.08
CA ILE A 193 -11.64 -25.70 29.37
C ILE A 193 -11.97 -25.04 28.03
N THR A 194 -13.24 -24.89 27.70
CA THR A 194 -13.69 -24.36 26.41
C THR A 194 -14.68 -23.22 26.62
N GLY A 195 -14.38 -22.05 26.05
CA GLY A 195 -15.20 -20.83 26.14
C GLY A 195 -15.66 -20.48 27.55
N SER A 196 -14.87 -20.82 28.57
CA SER A 196 -15.28 -20.81 29.98
C SER A 196 -14.31 -19.99 30.84
N SER A 197 -14.74 -19.61 32.04
CA SER A 197 -13.97 -18.74 32.94
C SER A 197 -13.64 -19.40 34.28
N ILE A 198 -12.38 -19.27 34.71
CA ILE A 198 -11.92 -19.61 36.06
C ILE A 198 -11.24 -18.39 36.66
N ALA A 199 -11.82 -17.80 37.70
CA ALA A 199 -11.30 -16.65 38.40
C ALA A 199 -11.05 -16.98 39.88
N ALA A 200 -9.91 -16.56 40.41
CA ALA A 200 -9.57 -16.65 41.81
C ALA A 200 -8.93 -15.35 42.29
N GLU A 201 -9.36 -14.84 43.44
CA GLU A 201 -8.66 -13.75 44.13
C GLU A 201 -7.28 -14.19 44.65
N GLY A 202 -7.13 -15.51 44.89
CA GLY A 202 -5.89 -16.22 45.16
C GLY A 202 -5.22 -16.75 43.89
N LYS A 203 -4.67 -17.96 43.95
CA LYS A 203 -4.00 -18.63 42.84
C LYS A 203 -4.98 -19.52 42.07
N VAL A 204 -4.85 -19.56 40.74
CA VAL A 204 -5.45 -20.62 39.92
C VAL A 204 -4.40 -21.69 39.64
N GLY A 205 -4.69 -22.95 40.00
CA GLY A 205 -3.84 -24.11 39.73
C GLY A 205 -4.57 -25.14 38.88
N LEU A 206 -4.05 -25.44 37.70
CA LEU A 206 -4.57 -26.43 36.77
C LEU A 206 -3.56 -27.56 36.62
N LYS A 207 -3.98 -28.81 36.84
CA LYS A 207 -3.11 -29.97 36.72
C LYS A 207 -3.82 -31.13 36.03
N ALA A 208 -3.15 -31.76 35.07
CA ALA A 208 -3.62 -32.97 34.43
C ALA A 208 -2.48 -33.98 34.28
N SER A 209 -2.82 -35.26 34.43
CA SER A 209 -1.89 -36.37 34.22
C SER A 209 -1.46 -36.56 32.75
N ASN A 210 -2.24 -36.06 31.78
CA ASN A 210 -1.94 -36.09 30.35
C ASN A 210 -2.00 -34.68 29.75
N ASP A 211 -3.06 -34.29 29.04
CA ASP A 211 -3.12 -33.02 28.33
C ASP A 211 -3.95 -31.96 29.09
N ILE A 212 -3.56 -30.68 28.95
CA ILE A 212 -4.38 -29.52 29.36
C ILE A 212 -4.75 -28.72 28.11
N LEU A 213 -6.05 -28.57 27.85
CA LEU A 213 -6.61 -27.90 26.68
C LEU A 213 -7.42 -26.68 27.12
N ILE A 214 -6.95 -25.48 26.83
CA ILE A 214 -7.65 -24.20 27.08
C ILE A 214 -8.05 -23.62 25.73
N ASN A 215 -9.27 -23.90 25.30
CA ASN A 215 -9.77 -23.62 23.96
C ASN A 215 -10.84 -22.52 23.95
N ASN A 216 -11.07 -21.95 22.77
CA ASN A 216 -12.22 -21.12 22.49
C ASN A 216 -13.46 -21.96 22.12
N ALA A 217 -14.63 -21.41 22.38
CA ALA A 217 -15.87 -21.78 21.72
C ALA A 217 -16.11 -20.86 20.50
N GLU A 218 -17.22 -21.08 19.80
CA GLU A 218 -17.61 -20.30 18.63
C GLU A 218 -19.09 -19.96 18.67
N ASP A 219 -19.40 -18.72 18.33
CA ASP A 219 -20.72 -18.23 18.01
C ASP A 219 -20.90 -18.22 16.49
N ASN A 220 -22.08 -18.55 15.99
CA ASN A 220 -22.35 -18.64 14.56
C ASN A 220 -23.63 -17.88 14.18
N LEU A 221 -23.64 -17.27 13.00
CA LEU A 221 -24.79 -16.65 12.38
C LEU A 221 -24.88 -17.12 10.92
N HIS A 222 -26.04 -17.63 10.55
CA HIS A 222 -26.46 -17.87 9.18
C HIS A 222 -27.72 -17.03 8.92
N TYR A 223 -27.73 -16.23 7.87
CA TYR A 223 -28.88 -15.43 7.46
C TYR A 223 -29.02 -15.50 5.95
N GLU A 224 -30.20 -15.87 5.47
CA GLU A 224 -30.54 -15.92 4.06
C GLU A 224 -31.89 -15.24 3.83
N MET A 225 -31.94 -14.28 2.91
CA MET A 225 -33.18 -13.64 2.50
C MET A 225 -33.29 -13.65 0.99
N SER A 226 -34.46 -13.98 0.47
CA SER A 226 -34.82 -13.76 -0.92
C SER A 226 -36.13 -12.99 -1.05
N TYR A 227 -36.17 -12.06 -2.01
CA TYR A 227 -37.33 -11.25 -2.34
C TYR A 227 -37.57 -11.31 -3.84
N HIS A 228 -38.82 -11.57 -4.24
CA HIS A 228 -39.22 -11.55 -5.64
C HIS A 228 -40.54 -10.80 -5.81
N LYS A 229 -40.56 -9.88 -6.79
CA LYS A 229 -41.75 -9.16 -7.23
C LYS A 229 -41.91 -9.32 -8.73
N GLU A 230 -42.98 -9.99 -9.13
CA GLU A 230 -43.36 -10.10 -10.54
C GLU A 230 -43.91 -8.75 -11.06
N GLY A 231 -43.49 -8.36 -12.26
CA GLY A 231 -44.01 -7.21 -13.00
C GLY A 231 -44.90 -7.66 -14.17
N GLY A 232 -46.03 -6.96 -14.39
CA GLY A 232 -46.83 -7.04 -15.62
C GLY A 232 -46.30 -6.18 -16.78
N THR A 233 -47.03 -6.11 -17.89
CA THR A 233 -46.63 -5.56 -19.21
C THR A 233 -46.04 -4.13 -19.21
N PHE A 234 -46.26 -3.34 -18.15
CA PHE A 234 -45.70 -1.98 -18.00
C PHE A 234 -45.14 -1.69 -16.60
N SER A 235 -44.98 -2.71 -15.73
CA SER A 235 -44.50 -2.52 -14.35
C SER A 235 -43.17 -3.25 -14.13
N SER A 236 -42.33 -2.74 -13.24
CA SER A 236 -41.02 -3.32 -12.95
C SER A 236 -41.12 -4.65 -12.19
N SER A 237 -40.30 -5.62 -12.59
CA SER A 237 -39.98 -6.79 -11.77
C SER A 237 -38.70 -6.54 -10.98
N LYS A 238 -38.62 -7.15 -9.79
CA LYS A 238 -37.49 -6.99 -8.89
C LYS A 238 -37.18 -8.30 -8.18
N SER A 239 -35.91 -8.64 -8.07
CA SER A 239 -35.39 -9.80 -7.36
C SER A 239 -34.22 -9.38 -6.47
N GLU A 240 -34.17 -9.83 -5.23
CA GLU A 240 -33.02 -9.64 -4.33
C GLU A 240 -32.75 -10.94 -3.58
N HIS A 241 -31.47 -11.28 -3.40
CA HIS A 241 -31.02 -12.39 -2.59
C HIS A 241 -29.82 -11.94 -1.75
N ASN A 242 -29.85 -12.17 -0.45
CA ASN A 242 -28.77 -11.80 0.46
C ASN A 242 -28.50 -12.97 1.39
N LYS A 243 -27.24 -13.40 1.48
CA LYS A 243 -26.78 -14.48 2.34
C LYS A 243 -25.59 -14.00 3.17
N ILE A 244 -25.59 -14.27 4.47
CA ILE A 244 -24.53 -13.94 5.41
C ILE A 244 -24.23 -15.17 6.26
N ASP A 245 -22.97 -15.57 6.33
CA ASP A 245 -22.42 -16.57 7.24
C ASP A 245 -21.34 -15.89 8.10
N ALA A 246 -21.36 -16.04 9.42
CA ALA A 246 -20.35 -15.48 10.30
C ALA A 246 -20.05 -16.40 11.49
N THR A 247 -18.78 -16.51 11.87
CA THR A 247 -18.29 -17.25 13.05
C THR A 247 -17.42 -16.33 13.90
N GLN A 248 -17.75 -16.19 15.19
CA GLN A 248 -16.98 -15.40 16.16
C GLN A 248 -16.35 -16.29 17.22
N VAL A 249 -15.13 -15.95 17.65
CA VAL A 249 -14.32 -16.74 18.59
C VAL A 249 -14.60 -16.28 20.03
N VAL A 250 -15.02 -17.23 20.88
CA VAL A 250 -15.30 -16.99 22.31
C VAL A 250 -14.24 -17.69 23.15
N GLY A 251 -13.18 -16.95 23.52
CA GLY A 251 -12.04 -17.47 24.28
C GLY A 251 -12.36 -17.93 25.71
N SER A 252 -11.53 -18.83 26.24
CA SER A 252 -11.52 -19.12 27.69
C SER A 252 -10.75 -18.03 28.45
N SER A 253 -11.11 -17.81 29.73
CA SER A 253 -10.44 -16.82 30.59
C SER A 253 -10.02 -17.43 31.93
N ILE A 254 -8.72 -17.38 32.22
CA ILE A 254 -8.13 -17.91 33.47
C ILE A 254 -7.47 -16.75 34.22
N THR A 255 -8.00 -16.36 35.38
CA THR A 255 -7.53 -15.21 36.14
C THR A 255 -7.19 -15.60 37.57
N GLY A 256 -5.95 -15.36 38.00
CA GLY A 256 -5.50 -15.58 39.38
C GLY A 256 -4.87 -14.34 39.99
N GLY A 257 -5.47 -13.78 41.04
CA GLY A 257 -4.98 -12.58 41.73
C GLY A 257 -3.59 -12.73 42.37
N LYS A 258 -3.16 -13.96 42.66
CA LYS A 258 -1.80 -14.30 43.18
C LYS A 258 -0.97 -15.17 42.23
N GLY A 259 -1.48 -15.48 41.04
CA GLY A 259 -0.77 -16.27 40.03
C GLY A 259 -1.63 -17.32 39.34
N VAL A 260 -1.12 -17.82 38.22
CA VAL A 260 -1.70 -18.93 37.45
C VAL A 260 -0.62 -19.98 37.26
N ALA A 261 -0.91 -21.25 37.62
CA ALA A 261 -0.01 -22.36 37.38
C ALA A 261 -0.72 -23.48 36.61
N ILE A 262 -0.07 -23.94 35.54
CA ILE A 262 -0.55 -25.00 34.64
C ILE A 262 0.53 -26.07 34.58
N ASP A 263 0.17 -27.31 34.87
CA ASP A 263 1.08 -28.47 34.94
C ASP A 263 0.46 -29.68 34.24
N SER A 264 0.96 -30.01 33.04
CA SER A 264 0.50 -31.15 32.22
C SER A 264 1.56 -32.25 32.14
N GLY A 265 1.12 -33.51 32.23
CA GLY A 265 2.01 -34.67 32.08
C GLY A 265 2.45 -34.91 30.63
N ASN A 266 1.69 -34.42 29.66
CA ASN A 266 1.98 -34.46 28.23
C ASN A 266 1.84 -33.04 27.65
N ASN A 267 0.84 -32.67 26.86
CA ASN A 267 0.80 -31.37 26.20
C ASN A 267 -0.03 -30.30 26.95
N THR A 268 0.32 -29.03 26.73
CA THR A 268 -0.54 -27.89 27.06
C THR A 268 -0.84 -27.09 25.80
N GLU A 269 -2.13 -26.88 25.52
CA GLU A 269 -2.60 -26.04 24.42
C GLU A 269 -3.46 -24.89 24.94
N VAL A 270 -3.19 -23.67 24.47
CA VAL A 270 -3.95 -22.45 24.74
C VAL A 270 -4.33 -21.82 23.40
N VAL A 271 -5.62 -21.73 23.11
CA VAL A 271 -6.15 -21.26 21.82
C VAL A 271 -7.11 -20.11 22.03
N ALA A 272 -6.82 -18.97 21.39
CA ALA A 272 -7.56 -17.70 21.47
C ALA A 272 -8.12 -17.41 22.87
N SER A 273 -7.29 -17.58 23.90
CA SER A 273 -7.70 -17.55 25.30
C SER A 273 -6.84 -16.58 26.10
N THR A 274 -7.39 -16.11 27.21
CA THR A 274 -6.76 -15.08 28.06
C THR A 274 -6.36 -15.67 29.40
N LEU A 275 -5.09 -15.52 29.78
CA LEU A 275 -4.54 -15.90 31.08
C LEU A 275 -4.00 -14.65 31.79
N VAL A 276 -4.46 -14.37 33.01
CA VAL A 276 -4.07 -13.18 33.77
C VAL A 276 -3.61 -13.55 35.18
N ALA A 277 -2.44 -13.06 35.57
CA ALA A 277 -1.87 -13.20 36.91
C ALA A 277 -1.63 -11.83 37.57
N GLY A 278 -2.35 -11.59 38.66
CA GLY A 278 -2.33 -10.32 39.42
C GLY A 278 -3.59 -9.49 39.22
N LYS A 279 -3.71 -8.42 40.01
CA LYS A 279 -4.83 -7.48 39.92
C LYS A 279 -4.40 -6.22 39.19
N ALA A 280 -5.21 -5.75 38.23
CA ALA A 280 -5.06 -4.41 37.70
C ALA A 280 -5.35 -3.39 38.81
N GLU A 281 -4.48 -2.40 39.01
CA GLU A 281 -4.81 -1.29 39.91
C GLU A 281 -5.83 -0.37 39.24
N GLU A 282 -6.90 -0.06 39.97
CA GLU A 282 -7.66 1.16 39.74
C GLU A 282 -6.72 2.34 39.99
N THR A 283 -6.23 2.97 38.92
CA THR A 283 -5.40 4.17 38.97
C THR A 283 -6.14 5.30 39.69
N SER A 284 -5.91 5.42 41.01
CA SER A 284 -6.29 6.58 41.81
C SER A 284 -5.37 6.74 43.02
N GLY A 285 -4.08 6.93 42.76
CA GLY A 285 -3.16 7.42 43.79
C GLY A 285 -1.70 7.08 43.49
N GLU A 286 -0.84 8.09 43.57
CA GLU A 286 0.63 7.99 43.51
C GLU A 286 1.17 7.07 44.62
N LYS A 287 1.10 5.75 44.43
CA LYS A 287 1.96 4.80 45.14
C LYS A 287 2.93 4.18 44.15
N ALA A 288 4.20 4.30 44.50
CA ALA A 288 5.32 3.83 43.73
C ALA A 288 5.21 2.33 43.36
N LEU A 289 5.70 1.99 42.17
CA LEU A 289 5.87 0.66 41.56
C LEU A 289 6.60 -0.41 42.43
N GLY A 290 6.86 -0.17 43.72
CA GLY A 290 7.69 -1.02 44.58
C GLY A 290 6.96 -2.05 45.45
N ASP A 291 5.62 -1.98 45.58
CA ASP A 291 4.86 -2.81 46.54
C ASP A 291 3.78 -3.69 45.89
N GLN A 292 3.76 -3.82 44.56
CA GLN A 292 2.85 -4.76 43.88
C GLN A 292 3.24 -6.19 44.23
N LYS A 293 2.30 -6.96 44.80
CA LYS A 293 2.48 -8.41 44.97
C LYS A 293 2.57 -9.05 43.60
N ARG A 294 3.80 -9.36 43.18
CA ARG A 294 4.11 -10.07 41.94
C ARG A 294 3.31 -11.36 41.87
N ALA A 295 2.61 -11.58 40.76
CA ALA A 295 1.88 -12.78 40.45
C ALA A 295 2.36 -13.33 39.11
N ASP A 296 2.83 -14.56 39.11
CA ASP A 296 3.43 -15.20 37.94
C ASP A 296 2.40 -16.05 37.16
N ILE A 297 2.64 -16.20 35.86
CA ILE A 297 2.05 -17.29 35.05
C ILE A 297 3.15 -18.33 34.82
N THR A 298 2.90 -19.58 35.24
CA THR A 298 3.83 -20.70 35.00
C THR A 298 3.13 -21.82 34.25
N ILE A 299 3.68 -22.22 33.10
CA ILE A 299 3.20 -23.34 32.29
C ILE A 299 4.32 -24.38 32.19
N HIS A 300 4.08 -25.56 32.76
CA HIS A 300 4.95 -26.71 32.67
C HIS A 300 4.26 -27.84 31.91
N SER A 301 4.99 -28.49 31.00
CA SER A 301 4.47 -29.52 30.12
C SER A 301 5.54 -30.60 29.87
N GLY A 302 5.21 -31.87 30.18
CA GLY A 302 6.07 -33.03 29.86
C GLY A 302 6.14 -33.36 28.36
N GLY A 303 5.34 -32.68 27.55
CA GLY A 303 5.21 -32.79 26.10
C GLY A 303 5.46 -31.44 25.45
N ASN A 304 4.54 -30.97 24.62
CA ASN A 304 4.64 -29.67 23.94
C ASN A 304 3.84 -28.57 24.68
N ILE A 305 4.23 -27.32 24.48
CA ILE A 305 3.41 -26.14 24.79
C ILE A 305 3.05 -25.46 23.47
N VAL A 306 1.76 -25.24 23.24
CA VAL A 306 1.25 -24.48 22.08
C VAL A 306 0.35 -23.36 22.59
N ILE A 307 0.73 -22.12 22.30
CA ILE A 307 -0.07 -20.93 22.58
C ILE A 307 -0.36 -20.29 21.22
N LYS A 308 -1.62 -20.29 20.78
CA LYS A 308 -1.97 -19.83 19.43
C LYS A 308 -3.23 -18.98 19.39
N GLY A 309 -3.34 -18.12 18.38
CA GLY A 309 -4.62 -17.50 18.01
C GLY A 309 -5.60 -18.48 17.35
N ALA A 310 -6.81 -18.00 17.09
CA ALA A 310 -7.83 -18.66 16.26
C ALA A 310 -8.32 -17.66 15.19
N GLN A 311 -9.16 -18.09 14.25
CA GLN A 311 -9.68 -17.23 13.19
C GLN A 311 -11.20 -17.13 13.26
N GLU A 312 -11.70 -15.91 13.14
CA GLU A 312 -13.09 -15.63 12.84
C GLU A 312 -13.30 -15.63 11.33
N HIS A 313 -14.53 -15.88 10.91
CA HIS A 313 -14.91 -15.92 9.49
C HIS A 313 -16.18 -15.08 9.28
N TYR A 314 -16.24 -14.33 8.18
CA TYR A 314 -17.41 -13.60 7.74
C TYR A 314 -17.52 -13.68 6.22
N ASP A 315 -18.61 -14.27 5.73
CA ASP A 315 -18.93 -14.40 4.31
C ASP A 315 -20.28 -13.76 4.02
N GLN A 316 -20.35 -12.94 2.98
CA GLN A 316 -21.56 -12.29 2.52
C GLN A 316 -21.70 -12.43 1.01
N GLN A 317 -22.92 -12.70 0.54
CA GLN A 317 -23.28 -12.75 -0.88
C GLN A 317 -24.57 -11.95 -1.09
N GLN A 318 -24.56 -11.04 -2.05
CA GLN A 318 -25.70 -10.20 -2.40
C GLN A 318 -25.92 -10.21 -3.91
N GLN A 319 -27.13 -10.54 -4.32
CA GLN A 319 -27.58 -10.51 -5.70
C GLN A 319 -28.84 -9.66 -5.82
N SER A 320 -28.91 -8.81 -6.82
CA SER A 320 -30.13 -8.09 -7.16
C SER A 320 -30.33 -8.02 -8.66
N SER A 321 -31.59 -8.00 -9.08
CA SER A 321 -31.96 -7.65 -10.45
C SER A 321 -33.25 -6.87 -10.49
N GLU A 322 -33.28 -5.84 -11.32
CA GLU A 322 -34.44 -5.01 -11.59
C GLU A 322 -34.60 -4.86 -13.10
N SER A 323 -35.81 -5.08 -13.59
CA SER A 323 -36.10 -4.93 -15.02
C SER A 323 -37.41 -4.20 -15.25
N SER A 324 -37.40 -3.27 -16.20
CA SER A 324 -38.54 -2.45 -16.63
C SER A 324 -38.61 -2.40 -18.16
N PHE A 325 -39.60 -1.69 -18.72
CA PHE A 325 -39.89 -1.69 -20.17
C PHE A 325 -38.69 -1.34 -21.07
N LEU A 326 -37.70 -0.57 -20.59
CA LEU A 326 -36.54 -0.10 -21.39
C LEU A 326 -35.24 0.06 -20.55
N HIS A 327 -35.17 -0.56 -19.38
CA HIS A 327 -34.02 -0.49 -18.48
C HIS A 327 -33.93 -1.78 -17.65
N GLU A 328 -32.73 -2.33 -17.57
CA GLU A 328 -32.41 -3.56 -16.82
C GLU A 328 -31.10 -3.34 -16.07
N GLU A 329 -31.10 -3.69 -14.78
CA GLU A 329 -29.95 -3.60 -13.89
C GLU A 329 -29.82 -4.92 -13.12
N SER A 330 -28.59 -5.42 -13.00
CA SER A 330 -28.28 -6.56 -12.15
C SER A 330 -26.96 -6.34 -11.42
N SER A 331 -26.89 -6.80 -10.18
CA SER A 331 -25.67 -6.77 -9.38
C SER A 331 -25.46 -8.10 -8.66
N ASP A 332 -24.20 -8.52 -8.56
CA ASP A 332 -23.73 -9.65 -7.78
C ASP A 332 -22.50 -9.18 -7.00
N SER A 333 -22.49 -9.35 -5.69
CA SER A 333 -21.34 -9.01 -4.86
C SER A 333 -21.13 -10.05 -3.79
N SER A 334 -19.87 -10.31 -3.46
CA SER A 334 -19.50 -11.16 -2.34
C SER A 334 -18.30 -10.63 -1.59
N GLN A 335 -18.26 -10.86 -0.29
CA GLN A 335 -17.15 -10.50 0.58
C GLN A 335 -16.87 -11.68 1.50
N SER A 336 -15.60 -11.93 1.78
CA SER A 336 -15.12 -12.99 2.66
C SER A 336 -13.95 -12.44 3.48
N HIS A 337 -14.02 -12.57 4.80
CA HIS A 337 -12.97 -12.13 5.71
C HIS A 337 -12.66 -13.24 6.71
N SER A 338 -11.37 -13.51 6.90
CA SER A 338 -10.84 -14.31 7.99
C SER A 338 -9.87 -13.46 8.81
N THR A 339 -10.15 -13.31 10.11
CA THR A 339 -9.42 -12.41 11.01
C THR A 339 -8.92 -13.14 12.25
N THR A 340 -7.68 -12.90 12.62
CA THR A 340 -7.02 -13.58 13.74
C THR A 340 -7.41 -12.99 15.09
N VAL A 341 -7.84 -13.85 16.01
CA VAL A 341 -8.07 -13.56 17.42
C VAL A 341 -6.95 -14.19 18.25
N SER A 342 -6.15 -13.34 18.89
CA SER A 342 -4.92 -13.75 19.58
C SER A 342 -5.18 -14.40 20.95
N SER A 343 -4.26 -15.28 21.39
CA SER A 343 -4.15 -15.62 22.82
C SER A 343 -3.38 -14.54 23.58
N ILE A 344 -3.77 -14.27 24.82
CA ILE A 344 -3.17 -13.22 25.66
C ILE A 344 -2.74 -13.79 27.01
N LEU A 345 -1.47 -13.62 27.36
CA LEU A 345 -0.92 -13.94 28.68
C LEU A 345 -0.42 -12.64 29.34
N GLY A 346 -0.99 -12.27 30.49
CA GLY A 346 -0.63 -11.04 31.22
C GLY A 346 -0.26 -11.31 32.68
N ALA A 347 0.94 -10.92 33.12
CA ALA A 347 1.42 -11.13 34.47
C ALA A 347 2.00 -9.86 35.11
N THR A 348 1.64 -9.58 36.36
CA THR A 348 2.31 -8.56 37.19
C THR A 348 3.68 -9.02 37.70
N GLY A 349 3.98 -10.31 37.62
CA GLY A 349 5.30 -10.91 37.84
C GLY A 349 5.90 -11.40 36.52
N ASN A 350 6.33 -12.67 36.50
CA ASN A 350 6.95 -13.33 35.38
C ASN A 350 5.95 -14.15 34.56
N ILE A 351 6.28 -14.40 33.30
CA ILE A 351 5.65 -15.47 32.51
C ILE A 351 6.72 -16.51 32.19
N ILE A 352 6.48 -17.77 32.58
CA ILE A 352 7.44 -18.87 32.43
C ILE A 352 6.76 -20.02 31.70
N THR A 353 7.27 -20.38 30.51
CA THR A 353 6.86 -21.57 29.77
C THR A 353 8.02 -22.55 29.68
N GLN A 354 7.79 -23.78 30.13
CA GLN A 354 8.79 -24.84 30.13
C GLN A 354 8.19 -26.12 29.58
N SER A 355 8.67 -26.51 28.40
CA SER A 355 8.29 -27.73 27.69
C SER A 355 9.45 -28.71 27.67
N ASP A 356 9.18 -30.00 27.90
CA ASP A 356 10.16 -31.07 27.70
C ASP A 356 10.39 -31.37 26.21
N LYS A 357 9.53 -30.85 25.30
CA LYS A 357 9.65 -30.96 23.84
C LYS A 357 9.57 -29.57 23.20
N GLN A 358 8.58 -29.28 22.35
CA GLN A 358 8.51 -28.01 21.63
C GLN A 358 7.69 -26.97 22.39
N THR A 359 8.10 -25.70 22.31
CA THR A 359 7.25 -24.55 22.68
C THR A 359 6.96 -23.73 21.43
N THR A 360 5.68 -23.59 21.08
CA THR A 360 5.20 -22.83 19.93
C THR A 360 4.29 -21.69 20.39
N ILE A 361 4.58 -20.48 19.94
CA ILE A 361 3.77 -19.28 20.17
C ILE A 361 3.39 -18.70 18.80
N THR A 362 2.10 -18.57 18.52
CA THR A 362 1.62 -18.20 17.17
C THR A 362 0.51 -17.15 17.28
N ALA A 363 0.68 -15.99 16.66
CA ALA A 363 -0.25 -14.85 16.75
C ALA A 363 -0.78 -14.63 18.19
N SER A 364 0.14 -14.49 19.13
CA SER A 364 -0.18 -14.42 20.56
C SER A 364 0.64 -13.35 21.26
N HIS A 365 0.09 -12.78 22.32
CA HIS A 365 0.68 -11.67 23.05
C HIS A 365 0.99 -12.04 24.50
N MET A 366 2.21 -11.75 24.94
CA MET A 366 2.68 -11.99 26.31
C MET A 366 3.17 -10.68 26.94
N PHE A 367 2.63 -10.32 28.09
CA PHE A 367 2.96 -9.10 28.82
C PHE A 367 3.35 -9.42 30.27
N ALA A 368 4.58 -9.12 30.65
CA ALA A 368 5.08 -9.28 32.01
C ALA A 368 5.66 -7.97 32.55
N ASN A 369 5.36 -7.63 33.80
CA ASN A 369 6.05 -6.51 34.46
C ASN A 369 7.49 -6.88 34.86
N GLU A 370 7.77 -8.19 35.04
CA GLU A 370 9.12 -8.74 35.24
C GLU A 370 9.52 -9.57 34.01
N ASP A 371 9.99 -10.81 34.15
CA ASP A 371 10.67 -11.50 33.06
C ASP A 371 9.75 -12.47 32.30
N ILE A 372 9.99 -12.62 31.00
CA ILE A 372 9.41 -13.68 30.16
C ILE A 372 10.48 -14.73 29.87
N HIS A 373 10.20 -16.00 30.20
CA HIS A 373 11.05 -17.14 29.91
C HIS A 373 10.30 -18.14 29.04
N VAL A 374 10.85 -18.46 27.86
CA VAL A 374 10.31 -19.43 26.91
C VAL A 374 11.34 -20.53 26.68
N THR A 375 11.05 -21.75 27.14
CA THR A 375 11.98 -22.88 27.08
C THR A 375 11.36 -24.11 26.44
N GLY A 376 12.13 -24.79 25.58
CA GLY A 376 11.81 -26.11 25.01
C GLY A 376 13.07 -26.80 24.45
N GLU A 377 12.97 -28.02 23.96
CA GLU A 377 13.94 -28.62 23.04
C GLU A 377 14.08 -27.78 21.77
N ASN A 378 12.95 -27.25 21.27
CA ASN A 378 12.83 -26.35 20.13
C ASN A 378 11.84 -25.24 20.47
N VAL A 379 12.09 -24.02 20.01
CA VAL A 379 11.17 -22.89 20.21
C VAL A 379 10.80 -22.26 18.88
N THR A 380 9.50 -22.09 18.63
CA THR A 380 8.97 -21.40 17.45
C THR A 380 8.06 -20.25 17.89
N ILE A 381 8.31 -19.05 17.37
CA ILE A 381 7.48 -17.87 17.59
C ILE A 381 7.11 -17.29 16.20
N ASP A 382 5.84 -17.31 15.84
CA ASP A 382 5.35 -16.98 14.50
C ASP A 382 4.02 -16.20 14.58
N GLY A 383 3.46 -15.86 13.43
CA GLY A 383 2.14 -15.28 13.26
C GLY A 383 1.15 -16.20 12.54
N MET A 384 -0.05 -15.66 12.31
CA MET A 384 -1.09 -16.23 11.44
C MET A 384 -1.34 -15.28 10.27
N THR A 385 -2.04 -15.74 9.24
CA THR A 385 -2.34 -14.93 8.05
C THR A 385 -3.84 -14.68 7.98
N ASP A 386 -4.24 -13.42 8.13
CA ASP A 386 -5.59 -12.95 7.83
C ASP A 386 -5.82 -12.98 6.32
N HIS A 387 -7.05 -13.23 5.90
CA HIS A 387 -7.41 -13.32 4.47
C HIS A 387 -8.68 -12.52 4.22
N HIS A 388 -8.63 -11.59 3.28
CA HIS A 388 -9.78 -10.79 2.89
C HIS A 388 -9.99 -10.90 1.39
N LYS A 389 -11.24 -11.06 0.96
CA LYS A 389 -11.60 -11.18 -0.45
C LYS A 389 -12.90 -10.43 -0.70
N SER A 390 -12.95 -9.68 -1.79
CA SER A 390 -14.16 -9.03 -2.26
C SER A 390 -14.35 -9.24 -3.77
N HIS A 391 -15.60 -9.35 -4.18
CA HIS A 391 -16.03 -9.43 -5.57
C HIS A 391 -17.27 -8.55 -5.74
N SER A 392 -17.34 -7.80 -6.83
CA SER A 392 -18.52 -7.05 -7.21
C SER A 392 -18.64 -7.03 -8.72
N GLN A 393 -19.81 -7.36 -9.23
CA GLN A 393 -20.17 -7.30 -10.64
C GLN A 393 -21.50 -6.56 -10.80
N THR A 394 -21.54 -5.57 -11.68
CA THR A 394 -22.77 -4.86 -12.04
C THR A 394 -22.96 -4.86 -13.54
N HIS A 395 -24.19 -5.06 -14.01
CA HIS A 395 -24.56 -4.93 -15.41
C HIS A 395 -25.80 -4.07 -15.54
N GLU A 396 -25.71 -3.00 -16.32
CA GLU A 396 -26.79 -2.05 -16.55
C GLU A 396 -27.03 -1.92 -18.05
N THR A 397 -28.29 -1.85 -18.47
CA THR A 397 -28.69 -1.50 -19.83
C THR A 397 -29.82 -0.47 -19.81
N GLY A 398 -29.82 0.48 -20.74
CA GLY A 398 -30.87 1.48 -20.83
C GLY A 398 -30.49 2.73 -21.61
N PHE A 399 -31.35 3.76 -21.51
CA PHE A 399 -31.10 5.05 -22.14
C PHE A 399 -30.01 5.84 -21.40
N GLY A 400 -29.02 6.34 -22.13
CA GLY A 400 -27.89 7.08 -21.54
C GLY A 400 -26.73 6.22 -21.01
N VAL A 401 -26.99 4.94 -20.75
CA VAL A 401 -26.03 3.95 -20.21
C VAL A 401 -24.93 3.64 -21.24
N GLY A 402 -23.67 3.49 -20.79
CA GLY A 402 -22.51 3.26 -21.65
C GLY A 402 -21.86 4.52 -22.25
N SER A 403 -22.17 5.70 -21.69
CA SER A 403 -21.52 6.98 -22.06
C SER A 403 -20.11 7.12 -21.43
N GLY A 404 -19.15 7.75 -22.10
CA GLY A 404 -17.78 7.94 -21.56
C GLY A 404 -16.80 8.61 -22.54
N LYS A 405 -15.68 9.16 -22.06
CA LYS A 405 -14.54 9.78 -22.81
C LYS A 405 -14.83 10.18 -24.27
N GLY A 406 -15.76 11.11 -24.49
CA GLY A 406 -16.10 11.65 -25.83
C GLY A 406 -17.19 10.90 -26.61
N PHE A 407 -17.94 9.99 -25.99
CA PHE A 407 -19.10 9.29 -26.55
C PHE A 407 -20.31 9.43 -25.62
N VAL A 408 -21.47 9.82 -26.18
CA VAL A 408 -22.76 9.94 -25.48
C VAL A 408 -23.70 8.88 -26.03
N SER A 409 -24.02 7.88 -25.23
CA SER A 409 -24.92 6.77 -25.59
C SER A 409 -26.38 7.23 -25.53
N ILE A 410 -27.17 6.92 -26.57
CA ILE A 410 -28.64 7.06 -26.55
C ILE A 410 -29.23 5.84 -25.84
N TYR A 411 -28.78 4.65 -26.22
CA TYR A 411 -29.13 3.38 -25.58
C TYR A 411 -27.90 2.47 -25.61
N GLY A 412 -27.56 1.87 -24.48
CA GLY A 412 -26.35 1.08 -24.34
C GLY A 412 -26.36 0.14 -23.14
N SER A 413 -25.21 -0.46 -22.90
CA SER A 413 -24.94 -1.35 -21.78
C SER A 413 -23.59 -1.01 -21.14
N GLU A 414 -23.50 -1.23 -19.83
CA GLU A 414 -22.31 -1.05 -19.01
C GLU A 414 -22.15 -2.24 -18.09
N GLY A 415 -20.97 -2.85 -18.09
CA GLY A 415 -20.60 -3.95 -17.21
C GLY A 415 -19.37 -3.55 -16.40
N LYS A 416 -19.43 -3.65 -15.08
CA LYS A 416 -18.30 -3.39 -14.19
C LYS A 416 -18.02 -4.63 -13.36
N THR A 417 -16.76 -4.99 -13.19
CA THR A 417 -16.32 -6.10 -12.35
C THR A 417 -15.10 -5.66 -11.55
N GLU A 418 -15.15 -5.82 -10.24
CA GLU A 418 -14.07 -5.50 -9.31
C GLU A 418 -13.82 -6.72 -8.42
N ASN A 419 -12.55 -7.06 -8.23
CA ASN A 419 -12.09 -8.13 -7.36
C ASN A 419 -10.94 -7.61 -6.51
N GLU A 420 -10.95 -7.89 -5.21
CA GLU A 420 -9.82 -7.64 -4.32
C GLU A 420 -9.54 -8.89 -3.48
N GLU A 421 -8.27 -9.12 -3.17
CA GLU A 421 -7.83 -10.20 -2.30
C GLU A 421 -6.57 -9.75 -1.54
N SER A 422 -6.55 -9.87 -0.22
CA SER A 422 -5.40 -9.57 0.61
C SER A 422 -5.11 -10.66 1.64
N PHE A 423 -3.83 -10.82 1.96
CA PHE A 423 -3.30 -11.69 2.98
C PHE A 423 -2.40 -10.86 3.91
N GLU A 424 -2.65 -10.88 5.21
CA GLU A 424 -1.94 -10.03 6.18
C GLU A 424 -1.37 -10.86 7.35
N HIS A 425 -0.07 -10.75 7.61
CA HIS A 425 0.64 -11.46 8.67
C HIS A 425 0.41 -10.81 10.04
N GLN A 426 -0.17 -11.57 10.97
CA GLN A 426 -0.41 -11.21 12.37
C GLN A 426 0.59 -11.92 13.27
N GLY A 427 1.69 -11.24 13.61
CA GLY A 427 2.80 -11.77 14.41
C GLY A 427 2.50 -11.97 15.90
N SER A 428 3.39 -12.69 16.58
CA SER A 428 3.38 -12.75 18.06
C SER A 428 4.11 -11.54 18.66
N SER A 429 3.74 -11.14 19.89
CA SER A 429 4.47 -10.10 20.62
C SER A 429 4.79 -10.47 22.07
N LEU A 430 6.02 -10.20 22.49
CA LEU A 430 6.50 -10.44 23.86
C LEU A 430 6.99 -9.12 24.45
N ASN A 431 6.44 -8.72 25.59
CA ASN A 431 6.80 -7.50 26.31
C ASN A 431 7.11 -7.82 27.78
N GLY A 432 8.34 -7.55 28.20
CA GLY A 432 8.81 -7.86 29.55
C GLY A 432 9.89 -6.91 30.04
N LYS A 433 10.35 -7.10 31.27
CA LYS A 433 11.59 -6.51 31.77
C LYS A 433 12.80 -7.16 31.10
N ASN A 434 12.90 -8.49 31.19
CA ASN A 434 13.81 -9.30 30.39
C ASN A 434 13.04 -10.35 29.59
N ILE A 435 13.54 -10.71 28.41
CA ILE A 435 12.97 -11.77 27.58
C ILE A 435 14.07 -12.80 27.33
N ASN A 436 13.86 -14.04 27.79
CA ASN A 436 14.78 -15.16 27.61
C ASN A 436 14.10 -16.26 26.80
N ILE A 437 14.65 -16.56 25.62
CA ILE A 437 14.16 -17.61 24.71
C ILE A 437 15.25 -18.66 24.60
N THR A 438 14.95 -19.92 24.92
CA THR A 438 15.95 -20.98 25.01
C THR A 438 15.48 -22.26 24.35
N ALA A 439 16.15 -22.66 23.27
CA ALA A 439 16.05 -23.99 22.68
C ALA A 439 17.21 -24.87 23.17
N THR A 440 16.89 -25.88 23.96
CA THR A 440 17.88 -26.70 24.69
C THR A 440 18.52 -27.80 23.86
N LYS A 441 17.94 -28.18 22.72
CA LYS A 441 18.45 -29.25 21.85
C LYS A 441 18.44 -28.95 20.35
N LYS A 442 17.65 -27.97 19.92
CA LYS A 442 17.44 -27.63 18.51
C LYS A 442 17.48 -26.10 18.33
N ASP A 443 16.52 -25.58 17.58
CA ASP A 443 16.57 -24.26 16.99
C ASP A 443 15.61 -23.30 17.70
N VAL A 444 15.89 -22.01 17.56
CA VAL A 444 14.90 -20.96 17.76
C VAL A 444 14.49 -20.44 16.39
N LYS A 445 13.19 -20.51 16.07
CA LYS A 445 12.61 -19.91 14.87
C LYS A 445 11.71 -18.74 15.24
N VAL A 446 11.92 -17.59 14.63
CA VAL A 446 11.10 -16.38 14.78
C VAL A 446 10.63 -15.89 13.41
N VAL A 447 9.36 -15.55 13.26
CA VAL A 447 8.79 -15.05 12.00
C VAL A 447 7.89 -13.84 12.25
N GLY A 448 8.22 -12.71 11.63
CA GLY A 448 7.46 -11.45 11.67
C GLY A 448 6.86 -11.13 13.03
N SER A 449 7.68 -11.16 14.09
CA SER A 449 7.24 -11.04 15.49
C SER A 449 7.98 -9.92 16.22
N ASP A 450 7.36 -9.40 17.28
CA ASP A 450 7.83 -8.24 18.04
C ASP A 450 8.28 -8.59 19.46
N PHE A 451 9.47 -8.13 19.86
CA PHE A 451 10.04 -8.33 21.19
C PHE A 451 10.45 -6.98 21.77
N THR A 452 9.87 -6.61 22.92
CA THR A 452 10.21 -5.38 23.63
C THR A 452 10.58 -5.66 25.08
N ALA A 453 11.84 -5.46 25.44
CA ALA A 453 12.34 -5.59 26.80
C ALA A 453 12.73 -4.25 27.41
N GLN A 454 12.38 -4.03 28.68
CA GLN A 454 12.86 -2.85 29.42
C GLN A 454 14.37 -2.90 29.68
N GLU A 455 14.93 -4.10 29.80
CA GLU A 455 16.35 -4.33 30.03
C GLU A 455 16.95 -5.19 28.92
N ASN A 456 16.82 -6.52 28.96
CA ASN A 456 17.58 -7.40 28.06
C ASN A 456 16.70 -8.37 27.27
N ILE A 457 17.12 -8.67 26.05
CA ILE A 457 16.61 -9.82 25.29
C ILE A 457 17.76 -10.81 25.08
N HIS A 458 17.55 -12.07 25.43
CA HIS A 458 18.49 -13.15 25.19
C HIS A 458 17.81 -14.30 24.45
N VAL A 459 18.34 -14.63 23.28
CA VAL A 459 17.92 -15.76 22.45
C VAL A 459 19.06 -16.76 22.38
N SER A 460 18.82 -17.99 22.82
CA SER A 460 19.83 -19.05 22.85
C SER A 460 19.33 -20.35 22.21
N ALA A 461 20.14 -20.95 21.34
CA ALA A 461 19.84 -22.20 20.66
C ALA A 461 21.04 -23.16 20.68
N ALA A 462 20.77 -24.44 20.93
CA ALA A 462 21.76 -25.53 20.83
C ALA A 462 22.11 -25.89 19.37
N HIS A 463 21.37 -25.39 18.39
CA HIS A 463 21.71 -25.46 16.98
C HIS A 463 21.65 -24.06 16.35
N ASP A 464 20.54 -23.71 15.70
CA ASP A 464 20.44 -22.48 14.91
C ASP A 464 19.44 -21.48 15.49
N ILE A 465 19.70 -20.20 15.28
CA ILE A 465 18.71 -19.13 15.45
C ILE A 465 18.31 -18.63 14.06
N ASN A 466 17.03 -18.77 13.71
CA ASN A 466 16.49 -18.37 12.42
C ASN A 466 15.41 -17.31 12.61
N VAL A 467 15.68 -16.08 12.18
CA VAL A 467 14.73 -14.97 12.21
C VAL A 467 14.35 -14.59 10.79
N LEU A 468 13.06 -14.65 10.49
CA LEU A 468 12.48 -14.41 9.17
C LEU A 468 11.43 -13.29 9.23
N PRO A 469 11.15 -12.60 8.12
CA PRO A 469 9.99 -11.73 8.04
C PRO A 469 8.69 -12.56 7.88
N GLY A 470 7.57 -11.99 8.31
CA GLY A 470 6.24 -12.40 7.85
C GLY A 470 5.97 -11.89 6.43
N HIS A 471 4.92 -12.40 5.78
CA HIS A 471 4.59 -12.04 4.40
C HIS A 471 3.15 -11.56 4.26
N ASN A 472 2.98 -10.42 3.61
CA ASN A 472 1.69 -9.88 3.22
C ASN A 472 1.56 -9.92 1.70
N SER A 473 0.33 -10.04 1.20
CA SER A 473 0.05 -9.82 -0.22
C SER A 473 -1.29 -9.14 -0.43
N HIS A 474 -1.40 -8.36 -1.50
CA HIS A 474 -2.62 -7.66 -1.89
C HIS A 474 -2.78 -7.73 -3.39
N LYS A 475 -3.97 -8.02 -3.90
CA LYS A 475 -4.28 -8.13 -5.32
C LYS A 475 -5.61 -7.43 -5.60
N SER A 476 -5.66 -6.63 -6.65
CA SER A 476 -6.87 -5.99 -7.14
C SER A 476 -6.99 -6.17 -8.65
N ASN A 477 -8.19 -6.46 -9.14
CA ASN A 477 -8.50 -6.55 -10.56
C ASN A 477 -9.81 -5.82 -10.82
N SER A 478 -9.81 -4.92 -11.79
CA SER A 478 -10.97 -4.19 -12.26
C SER A 478 -11.14 -4.33 -13.76
N GLN A 479 -12.39 -4.47 -14.21
CA GLN A 479 -12.78 -4.52 -15.61
C GLN A 479 -14.05 -3.71 -15.79
N GLU A 480 -14.04 -2.80 -16.76
CA GLU A 480 -15.18 -1.97 -17.12
C GLU A 480 -15.41 -2.04 -18.63
N GLU A 481 -16.57 -2.51 -19.04
CA GLU A 481 -16.98 -2.62 -20.44
C GLU A 481 -18.19 -1.72 -20.70
N ARG A 482 -18.09 -0.84 -21.68
CA ARG A 482 -19.17 0.05 -22.10
C ARG A 482 -19.44 -0.16 -23.58
N THR A 483 -20.71 -0.35 -23.93
CA THR A 483 -21.14 -0.37 -25.33
C THR A 483 -22.39 0.46 -25.51
N GLY A 484 -22.53 1.13 -26.66
CA GLY A 484 -23.74 1.90 -26.91
C GLY A 484 -23.85 2.39 -28.34
N PHE A 485 -25.07 2.77 -28.70
CA PHE A 485 -25.35 3.52 -29.93
C PHE A 485 -25.60 4.99 -29.57
N GLY A 486 -24.90 5.92 -30.23
CA GLY A 486 -25.01 7.32 -29.87
C GLY A 486 -24.10 8.27 -30.63
N PHE A 487 -23.84 9.42 -30.01
CA PHE A 487 -23.09 10.52 -30.61
C PHE A 487 -21.65 10.54 -30.09
N GLN A 488 -20.67 10.49 -30.99
CA GLN A 488 -19.26 10.66 -30.68
C GLN A 488 -18.85 12.11 -30.91
N PHE A 489 -18.14 12.70 -29.95
CA PHE A 489 -17.55 14.05 -30.00
C PHE A 489 -16.05 13.93 -29.78
N GLU A 490 -15.27 14.05 -30.86
CA GLU A 490 -13.80 14.06 -30.78
C GLU A 490 -13.29 15.50 -30.97
N LYS A 491 -12.41 15.95 -30.07
CA LYS A 491 -11.74 17.25 -30.16
C LYS A 491 -10.24 17.03 -30.33
N SER A 492 -9.68 17.49 -31.45
CA SER A 492 -8.24 17.50 -31.72
C SER A 492 -7.70 18.94 -31.70
N LYS A 493 -6.36 19.11 -31.73
CA LYS A 493 -5.72 20.44 -31.85
C LYS A 493 -6.06 21.17 -33.17
N SER A 494 -6.61 20.47 -34.18
CA SER A 494 -6.88 20.96 -35.54
C SER A 494 -8.38 20.95 -35.93
N GLY A 495 -9.30 20.54 -35.04
CA GLY A 495 -10.74 20.59 -35.31
C GLY A 495 -11.58 19.69 -34.39
N ALA A 496 -12.90 19.89 -34.39
CA ALA A 496 -13.88 19.06 -33.70
C ALA A 496 -14.70 18.24 -34.71
N SER A 497 -14.93 16.95 -34.43
CA SER A 497 -15.78 16.08 -35.25
C SER A 497 -16.94 15.51 -34.43
N VAL A 498 -18.09 15.36 -35.09
CA VAL A 498 -19.29 14.76 -34.52
C VAL A 498 -19.65 13.52 -35.34
N GLY A 499 -19.80 12.38 -34.68
CA GLY A 499 -20.17 11.11 -35.29
C GLY A 499 -21.43 10.51 -34.69
N VAL A 500 -22.14 9.70 -35.46
CA VAL A 500 -23.24 8.83 -34.99
C VAL A 500 -22.86 7.39 -35.30
N GLY A 501 -22.87 6.52 -34.29
CA GLY A 501 -22.42 5.15 -34.47
C GLY A 501 -22.49 4.30 -33.23
N ILE A 502 -21.93 3.09 -33.34
CA ILE A 502 -21.73 2.18 -32.22
C ILE A 502 -20.32 2.38 -31.69
N ALA A 503 -20.19 2.56 -30.39
CA ALA A 503 -18.91 2.60 -29.70
C ALA A 503 -18.82 1.46 -28.69
N SER A 504 -17.61 0.92 -28.52
CA SER A 504 -17.25 0.07 -27.40
C SER A 504 -15.98 0.57 -26.73
N ALA A 505 -15.92 0.50 -25.40
CA ALA A 505 -14.73 0.74 -24.61
C ALA A 505 -14.58 -0.36 -23.56
N LYS A 506 -13.35 -0.84 -23.38
CA LYS A 506 -12.98 -1.81 -22.35
C LYS A 506 -11.74 -1.33 -21.64
N ASP A 507 -11.88 -1.04 -20.35
CA ASP A 507 -10.79 -0.63 -19.47
C ASP A 507 -10.54 -1.79 -18.47
N THR A 508 -9.29 -2.26 -18.34
CA THR A 508 -8.91 -3.29 -17.36
C THR A 508 -7.69 -2.83 -16.55
N GLY A 509 -7.71 -3.05 -15.24
CA GLY A 509 -6.60 -2.76 -14.34
C GLY A 509 -6.31 -3.95 -13.42
N ASP A 510 -5.09 -4.48 -13.49
CA ASP A 510 -4.60 -5.57 -12.65
C ASP A 510 -3.45 -5.07 -11.78
N GLN A 511 -3.56 -5.23 -10.47
CA GLN A 511 -2.54 -4.81 -9.51
C GLN A 511 -2.28 -5.91 -8.49
N TRP A 512 -1.03 -6.11 -8.12
CA TRP A 512 -0.67 -6.96 -6.99
C TRP A 512 0.59 -6.48 -6.29
N GLU A 513 0.69 -6.77 -5.00
CA GLU A 513 1.80 -6.41 -4.13
C GLU A 513 2.08 -7.56 -3.17
N ASN A 514 3.36 -7.84 -2.94
CA ASN A 514 3.86 -8.72 -1.91
C ASN A 514 4.83 -7.91 -1.04
N SER A 515 4.59 -7.86 0.26
CA SER A 515 5.44 -7.12 1.20
C SER A 515 5.88 -7.99 2.37
N ASN A 516 6.97 -7.60 3.01
CA ASN A 516 7.56 -8.29 4.14
C ASN A 516 7.27 -7.53 5.43
N THR A 517 6.98 -8.27 6.50
CA THR A 517 6.80 -7.78 7.87
C THR A 517 8.02 -8.20 8.71
N PRO A 518 9.00 -7.30 8.92
CA PRO A 518 10.22 -7.61 9.69
C PRO A 518 9.94 -8.16 11.10
N SER A 519 10.89 -8.93 11.64
CA SER A 519 10.92 -9.22 13.08
C SER A 519 11.68 -8.11 13.81
N HIS A 520 11.19 -7.70 14.98
CA HIS A 520 11.75 -6.59 15.75
C HIS A 520 12.20 -7.02 17.15
N PHE A 521 13.45 -6.71 17.51
CA PHE A 521 14.02 -6.94 18.84
C PHE A 521 14.45 -5.62 19.45
N LYS A 522 13.75 -5.13 20.46
CA LYS A 522 14.02 -3.84 21.12
C LYS A 522 14.31 -4.02 22.60
N ALA A 523 15.50 -3.65 23.05
CA ALA A 523 15.92 -3.77 24.45
C ALA A 523 16.40 -2.43 25.03
N GLY A 524 15.98 -2.13 26.26
CA GLY A 524 16.44 -0.94 26.99
C GLY A 524 17.89 -1.01 27.49
N LYS A 525 18.54 -2.17 27.40
CA LYS A 525 19.97 -2.40 27.58
C LYS A 525 20.50 -3.24 26.42
N ASP A 526 20.48 -4.57 26.51
CA ASP A 526 21.20 -5.45 25.57
C ASP A 526 20.30 -6.40 24.79
N VAL A 527 20.70 -6.72 23.57
CA VAL A 527 20.19 -7.88 22.82
C VAL A 527 21.33 -8.87 22.62
N GLN A 528 21.09 -10.14 22.96
CA GLN A 528 22.05 -11.23 22.78
C GLN A 528 21.45 -12.39 21.99
N PHE A 529 22.14 -12.79 20.93
CA PHE A 529 21.88 -14.03 20.18
C PHE A 529 23.05 -14.98 20.38
N ASN A 530 22.79 -16.21 20.81
CA ASN A 530 23.81 -17.24 21.05
C ASN A 530 23.38 -18.58 20.44
N ALA A 531 24.10 -19.03 19.40
CA ALA A 531 23.84 -20.29 18.71
C ALA A 531 25.10 -21.16 18.65
N ASP A 532 24.99 -22.45 18.98
CA ASP A 532 26.10 -23.40 18.83
C ASP A 532 26.49 -23.65 17.35
N HIS A 533 25.58 -23.37 16.41
CA HIS A 533 25.81 -23.44 14.96
C HIS A 533 25.65 -22.07 14.28
N ASP A 534 24.50 -21.77 13.69
CA ASP A 534 24.32 -20.59 12.85
C ASP A 534 23.33 -19.57 13.44
N VAL A 535 23.58 -18.28 13.21
CA VAL A 535 22.60 -17.20 13.42
C VAL A 535 22.24 -16.60 12.07
N ASN A 536 20.98 -16.79 11.66
CA ASN A 536 20.44 -16.32 10.39
C ASN A 536 19.37 -15.25 10.66
N LEU A 537 19.65 -14.01 10.29
CA LEU A 537 18.73 -12.88 10.39
C LEU A 537 18.37 -12.41 8.98
N GLN A 538 17.10 -12.54 8.61
CA GLN A 538 16.57 -12.05 7.34
C GLN A 538 15.60 -10.90 7.61
N ALA A 539 15.83 -9.75 6.97
CA ALA A 539 14.98 -8.55 7.11
C ALA A 539 14.60 -8.27 8.58
N THR A 540 15.59 -8.31 9.48
CA THR A 540 15.40 -8.20 10.93
C THR A 540 15.88 -6.86 11.46
N ASN A 541 15.14 -6.29 12.40
CA ASN A 541 15.50 -5.06 13.08
C ASN A 541 15.87 -5.34 14.54
N VAL A 542 17.09 -5.00 14.95
CA VAL A 542 17.61 -5.17 16.31
C VAL A 542 18.02 -3.81 16.85
N LEU A 543 17.45 -3.40 17.98
CA LEU A 543 17.76 -2.14 18.65
C LEU A 543 18.05 -2.39 20.14
N ALA A 544 19.25 -2.04 20.57
CA ALA A 544 19.66 -2.11 21.97
C ALA A 544 20.17 -0.75 22.42
N ASN A 545 19.67 -0.20 23.53
CA ASN A 545 20.17 1.08 24.05
C ASN A 545 21.61 1.01 24.61
N ARG A 546 22.15 -0.21 24.78
CA ARG A 546 23.52 -0.49 25.20
C ARG A 546 24.22 -1.41 24.19
N ASP A 547 24.17 -2.73 24.31
CA ASP A 547 24.95 -3.63 23.46
C ASP A 547 24.11 -4.58 22.60
N VAL A 548 24.56 -4.84 21.37
CA VAL A 548 24.11 -6.01 20.60
C VAL A 548 25.25 -7.02 20.52
N ASN A 549 25.00 -8.25 20.95
CA ASN A 549 25.96 -9.34 20.92
C ASN A 549 25.41 -10.52 20.10
N ILE A 550 26.11 -10.93 19.06
CA ILE A 550 25.77 -12.09 18.23
C ILE A 550 26.94 -13.06 18.28
N ASP A 551 26.71 -14.24 18.87
CA ASP A 551 27.73 -15.30 19.00
C ASP A 551 27.21 -16.57 18.30
N ALA A 552 27.95 -17.03 17.29
CA ALA A 552 27.61 -18.21 16.50
C ALA A 552 28.81 -19.15 16.41
N GLY A 553 28.59 -20.45 16.66
CA GLY A 553 29.65 -21.44 16.54
C GLY A 553 30.20 -21.59 15.12
N ASN A 554 29.37 -21.36 14.11
CA ASN A 554 29.68 -21.43 12.69
C ASN A 554 29.51 -20.07 12.01
N ASN A 555 28.33 -19.74 11.48
CA ASN A 555 28.12 -18.57 10.62
C ASN A 555 27.13 -17.56 11.21
N ILE A 556 27.32 -16.29 10.84
CA ILE A 556 26.34 -15.22 11.03
C ILE A 556 25.92 -14.73 9.64
N THR A 557 24.64 -14.84 9.31
CA THR A 557 24.07 -14.42 8.02
C THR A 557 23.06 -13.31 8.22
N LEU A 558 23.26 -12.17 7.57
CA LEU A 558 22.37 -11.01 7.55
C LEU A 558 21.83 -10.83 6.11
N SER A 559 20.76 -11.54 5.77
CA SER A 559 20.19 -11.53 4.41
C SER A 559 19.03 -10.56 4.23
N GLU A 560 18.78 -10.17 2.99
CA GLU A 560 17.67 -9.34 2.59
C GLU A 560 16.41 -10.16 2.22
N SER A 561 15.27 -9.48 2.15
CA SER A 561 14.05 -9.93 1.48
C SER A 561 13.59 -8.87 0.48
N TYR A 562 12.54 -9.12 -0.30
CA TYR A 562 12.08 -8.20 -1.34
C TYR A 562 10.59 -7.91 -1.25
N ASN A 563 10.23 -6.62 -1.24
CA ASN A 563 8.87 -6.16 -1.49
C ASN A 563 8.71 -6.03 -3.01
N ILE A 564 7.69 -6.68 -3.57
CA ILE A 564 7.45 -6.72 -5.01
C ILE A 564 6.07 -6.17 -5.31
N SER A 565 5.97 -5.19 -6.20
CA SER A 565 4.69 -4.63 -6.63
C SER A 565 4.58 -4.68 -8.15
N ASN A 566 3.40 -4.92 -8.69
CA ASN A 566 3.12 -4.88 -10.11
C ASN A 566 1.77 -4.22 -10.39
N GLY A 567 1.74 -3.35 -11.40
CA GLY A 567 0.51 -2.79 -11.95
C GLY A 567 0.48 -2.93 -13.47
N LYS A 568 -0.67 -3.30 -14.02
CA LYS A 568 -0.95 -3.34 -15.45
C LYS A 568 -2.29 -2.68 -15.74
N GLU A 569 -2.31 -1.76 -16.69
CA GLU A 569 -3.53 -1.13 -17.19
C GLU A 569 -3.64 -1.36 -18.70
N THR A 570 -4.86 -1.65 -19.18
CA THR A 570 -5.18 -1.81 -20.60
C THR A 570 -6.43 -1.02 -20.96
N HIS A 571 -6.35 -0.25 -22.03
CA HIS A 571 -7.46 0.52 -22.59
C HIS A 571 -7.70 0.07 -24.03
N GLU A 572 -8.90 -0.41 -24.31
CA GLU A 572 -9.35 -0.80 -25.65
C GLU A 572 -10.56 0.04 -26.04
N LYS A 573 -10.55 0.64 -27.24
CA LYS A 573 -11.68 1.40 -27.77
C LYS A 573 -11.95 1.01 -29.21
N SER A 574 -13.22 0.90 -29.56
CA SER A 574 -13.65 0.77 -30.95
C SER A 574 -14.81 1.70 -31.27
N PHE A 575 -14.82 2.24 -32.49
CA PHE A 575 -15.91 3.03 -32.99
C PHE A 575 -16.20 2.66 -34.45
N ALA A 576 -17.47 2.46 -34.76
CA ALA A 576 -17.97 2.23 -36.12
C ALA A 576 -19.19 3.14 -36.36
N GLY A 577 -19.08 4.08 -37.29
CA GLY A 577 -20.14 5.07 -37.49
C GLY A 577 -19.92 6.04 -38.64
N VAL A 578 -20.89 6.96 -38.78
CA VAL A 578 -20.89 8.04 -39.75
C VAL A 578 -20.46 9.33 -39.05
N THR A 579 -19.35 9.93 -39.49
CA THR A 579 -18.75 11.14 -38.92
C THR A 579 -18.76 12.30 -39.91
N THR A 580 -18.98 13.53 -39.43
CA THR A 580 -18.74 14.75 -40.20
C THR A 580 -17.40 15.36 -39.75
N THR A 581 -16.46 15.56 -40.69
CA THR A 581 -15.06 15.93 -40.39
C THR A 581 -14.61 17.19 -41.13
N VAL A 582 -13.81 18.02 -40.45
CA VAL A 582 -12.80 18.91 -41.06
C VAL A 582 -11.44 18.25 -40.80
N ASN A 583 -10.80 17.68 -41.83
CA ASN A 583 -9.58 16.84 -41.70
C ASN A 583 -8.33 17.65 -41.27
N VAL A 584 -7.50 17.15 -40.34
CA VAL A 584 -6.17 16.48 -40.56
C VAL A 584 -5.64 15.82 -39.25
N GLY A 585 -5.22 14.54 -39.32
CA GLY A 585 -4.12 13.88 -38.57
C GLY A 585 -4.07 13.92 -37.03
N VAL A 586 -4.29 12.76 -36.38
CA VAL A 586 -4.20 12.61 -34.92
C VAL A 586 -2.76 12.28 -34.49
N LEU A 587 -2.18 13.12 -33.62
CA LEU A 587 -1.05 12.79 -32.75
C LEU A 587 -1.63 12.40 -31.37
N GLY A 588 -1.31 11.21 -30.90
CA GLY A 588 -1.64 10.76 -29.55
C GLY A 588 -1.01 11.69 -28.52
N THR A 589 -1.78 12.08 -27.51
CA THR A 589 -1.39 13.02 -26.47
C THR A 589 -0.28 12.45 -25.57
N VAL A 590 0.90 13.07 -25.62
CA VAL A 590 1.99 12.92 -24.63
C VAL A 590 1.59 13.62 -23.33
N GLN A 591 0.71 12.98 -22.55
CA GLN A 591 0.30 13.49 -21.23
C GLN A 591 0.61 12.49 -20.10
N GLY A 592 0.61 11.18 -20.37
CA GLY A 592 0.98 10.15 -19.37
C GLY A 592 2.45 10.19 -18.91
N MET A 593 3.36 10.73 -19.74
CA MET A 593 4.77 10.92 -19.34
C MET A 593 4.96 12.12 -18.41
N LYS A 594 4.08 13.12 -18.43
CA LYS A 594 4.22 14.33 -17.62
C LYS A 594 3.68 14.12 -16.20
N ASP A 595 2.58 13.38 -16.06
CA ASP A 595 1.98 13.10 -14.74
C ASP A 595 2.80 12.09 -13.91
N ALA A 596 3.53 11.17 -14.56
CA ALA A 596 4.47 10.27 -13.90
C ALA A 596 5.82 10.95 -13.56
N ALA A 597 6.27 11.92 -14.36
CA ALA A 597 7.54 12.64 -14.16
C ALA A 597 7.43 13.85 -13.22
N ASP A 598 6.30 14.58 -13.21
CA ASP A 598 6.08 15.72 -12.29
C ASP A 598 5.99 15.26 -10.82
N GLY A 599 5.76 13.96 -10.56
CA GLY A 599 5.85 13.34 -9.24
C GLY A 599 7.27 13.29 -8.64
N MET A 600 8.32 13.56 -9.43
CA MET A 600 9.72 13.47 -9.01
C MET A 600 10.39 14.82 -8.67
N ASN A 601 9.68 15.97 -8.72
CA ASN A 601 10.34 17.28 -8.61
C ASN A 601 9.74 18.28 -7.59
N ASN A 602 9.16 17.79 -6.48
CA ASN A 602 8.89 18.65 -5.32
C ASN A 602 10.04 18.60 -4.32
N LYS A 603 10.88 19.64 -4.36
CA LYS A 603 11.86 19.98 -3.33
C LYS A 603 11.14 20.52 -2.10
N ASP A 604 10.85 19.65 -1.13
CA ASP A 604 10.72 20.04 0.27
C ASP A 604 11.39 18.99 1.14
N GLY A 605 12.55 19.36 1.70
CA GLY A 605 13.33 18.50 2.56
C GLY A 605 12.71 18.40 3.95
N ASN A 606 12.24 17.19 4.31
CA ASN A 606 12.38 16.68 5.67
C ASN A 606 12.23 15.14 5.69
N ASN A 607 13.13 14.47 6.38
CA ASN A 607 13.26 13.01 6.49
C ASN A 607 11.94 12.27 6.79
N THR A 608 11.37 11.62 5.77
CA THR A 608 10.50 10.43 5.94
C THR A 608 10.61 9.57 4.67
N ILE A 609 11.58 8.67 4.64
CA ILE A 609 11.64 7.58 3.66
C ILE A 609 10.64 6.53 4.16
N GLY A 610 9.38 6.69 3.78
CA GLY A 610 8.29 5.81 4.22
C GLY A 610 7.02 6.01 3.39
N ASN A 611 6.72 5.01 2.54
CA ASN A 611 5.41 4.76 1.92
C ASN A 611 4.71 5.86 1.09
N THR A 612 5.42 6.83 0.52
CA THR A 612 4.82 7.82 -0.41
C THR A 612 4.56 7.32 -1.84
N LEU A 613 4.93 6.07 -2.16
CA LEU A 613 4.75 5.48 -3.50
C LEU A 613 3.27 5.23 -3.87
N LEU A 614 2.34 5.24 -2.91
CA LEU A 614 0.90 5.03 -3.18
C LEU A 614 0.13 6.29 -3.60
N THR A 615 0.76 7.47 -3.64
CA THR A 615 0.08 8.73 -3.99
C THR A 615 -0.09 8.92 -5.50
N ALA A 616 0.66 8.19 -6.33
CA ALA A 616 0.56 8.23 -7.79
C ALA A 616 -0.51 7.29 -8.36
N ILE A 617 -1.03 6.33 -7.58
CA ILE A 617 -1.96 5.29 -8.05
C ILE A 617 -3.37 5.41 -7.42
N LYS A 618 -3.62 6.42 -6.59
CA LYS A 618 -4.99 6.73 -6.10
C LYS A 618 -5.76 7.60 -7.09
N ILE A 619 -6.21 7.03 -8.21
CA ILE A 619 -7.28 7.64 -9.04
C ILE A 619 -8.61 7.74 -8.25
N ASN A 620 -8.72 7.10 -7.08
CA ASN A 620 -9.91 7.23 -6.23
C ASN A 620 -10.00 8.57 -5.47
N HIS A 621 -8.90 9.34 -5.31
CA HIS A 621 -8.97 10.61 -4.55
C HIS A 621 -9.37 11.84 -5.40
N LEU A 622 -9.61 11.66 -6.70
CA LEU A 622 -10.23 12.66 -7.57
C LEU A 622 -11.75 12.44 -7.77
N PHE A 623 -12.29 11.29 -7.34
CA PHE A 623 -13.73 10.99 -7.46
C PHE A 623 -14.61 11.66 -6.38
N ASN A 624 -14.06 12.02 -5.22
CA ASN A 624 -14.84 12.62 -4.12
C ASN A 624 -15.04 14.14 -4.18
N LYS A 625 -14.60 14.83 -5.25
CA LYS A 625 -14.95 16.25 -5.50
C LYS A 625 -15.83 16.49 -6.73
N GLY A 626 -16.33 15.42 -7.36
CA GLY A 626 -17.31 15.46 -8.46
C GLY A 626 -18.77 15.23 -8.05
N ARG A 627 -19.06 14.87 -6.79
CA ARG A 627 -20.45 14.64 -6.32
C ARG A 627 -21.30 15.92 -6.26
N ASN A 628 -20.68 17.11 -6.17
CA ASN A 628 -21.40 18.38 -6.05
C ASN A 628 -21.95 18.96 -7.36
N PHE A 629 -21.72 18.32 -8.51
CA PHE A 629 -22.31 18.77 -9.79
C PHE A 629 -23.44 17.84 -10.27
N VAL A 630 -23.52 16.60 -9.76
CA VAL A 630 -24.60 15.66 -10.06
C VAL A 630 -25.78 15.85 -9.09
N ASP A 631 -25.55 16.23 -7.84
CA ASP A 631 -26.61 16.63 -6.89
C ASP A 631 -27.42 17.87 -7.34
N TRP A 632 -26.92 18.65 -8.30
CA TRP A 632 -27.65 19.77 -8.90
C TRP A 632 -28.53 19.36 -10.10
N LEU A 633 -28.32 18.15 -10.66
CA LEU A 633 -29.12 17.61 -11.76
C LEU A 633 -30.06 16.47 -11.33
N SER A 634 -29.84 15.83 -10.18
CA SER A 634 -30.71 14.79 -9.64
C SER A 634 -31.17 15.11 -8.21
N GLY A 635 -32.10 16.06 -8.09
CA GLY A 635 -32.77 16.32 -6.83
C GLY A 635 -33.74 15.18 -6.47
N ASN A 636 -33.43 14.41 -5.43
CA ASN A 636 -34.44 13.65 -4.69
C ASN A 636 -34.08 13.55 -3.18
N THR A 637 -34.29 14.64 -2.44
CA THR A 637 -34.69 14.55 -1.03
C THR A 637 -36.12 15.05 -0.93
N GLY A 638 -37.01 14.18 -0.46
CA GLY A 638 -38.45 14.33 -0.60
C GLY A 638 -39.07 15.52 0.12
N GLU A 639 -39.85 16.29 -0.62
CA GLU A 639 -41.12 16.85 -0.16
C GLU A 639 -42.14 16.75 -1.31
N ARG A 640 -43.29 16.12 -1.03
CA ARG A 640 -44.42 16.00 -1.95
C ARG A 640 -45.09 17.38 -2.13
N GLY A 641 -45.00 17.94 -3.33
CA GLY A 641 -45.81 19.09 -3.73
C GLY A 641 -45.74 19.41 -5.23
N ASN A 642 -46.83 19.12 -5.96
CA ASN A 642 -47.15 19.60 -7.32
C ASN A 642 -46.31 19.10 -8.51
N ILE A 643 -46.42 17.80 -8.77
CA ILE A 643 -46.35 17.26 -10.13
C ILE A 643 -47.68 17.60 -10.83
N THR A 644 -47.78 18.76 -11.49
CA THR A 644 -48.76 19.07 -12.55
C THR A 644 -48.63 20.52 -13.01
N LYS A 645 -47.63 20.87 -13.84
CA LYS A 645 -47.73 21.95 -14.87
C LYS A 645 -46.49 22.26 -15.73
N THR A 646 -45.40 21.51 -15.65
CA THR A 646 -44.18 21.90 -16.37
C THR A 646 -43.60 20.80 -17.27
N LEU A 647 -44.50 19.96 -17.78
CA LEU A 647 -44.28 19.09 -18.94
C LEU A 647 -45.15 19.56 -20.13
N GLY A 648 -45.48 20.86 -20.21
CA GLY A 648 -46.39 21.41 -21.22
C GLY A 648 -46.21 22.87 -21.64
N SER A 649 -45.13 23.56 -21.27
CA SER A 649 -44.93 24.98 -21.66
C SER A 649 -43.49 25.42 -21.94
N THR A 650 -42.49 24.56 -21.72
CA THR A 650 -41.09 24.80 -22.17
C THR A 650 -40.75 24.06 -23.46
N LEU A 651 -41.78 23.73 -24.24
CA LEU A 651 -41.71 23.43 -25.67
C LEU A 651 -42.36 24.54 -26.53
N GLY A 652 -42.44 25.79 -26.06
CA GLY A 652 -43.11 26.87 -26.80
C GLY A 652 -42.59 28.26 -26.44
N GLY A 653 -41.40 28.61 -26.91
CA GLY A 653 -40.84 29.94 -26.62
C GLY A 653 -39.47 30.28 -27.22
N LEU A 654 -38.85 29.40 -28.01
CA LEU A 654 -37.67 29.72 -28.82
C LEU A 654 -37.96 29.42 -30.30
N GLY A 655 -39.12 29.90 -30.75
CA GLY A 655 -39.36 30.23 -32.14
C GLY A 655 -39.06 31.71 -32.34
N GLY A 656 -37.92 32.01 -32.96
CA GLY A 656 -37.59 33.37 -33.41
C GLY A 656 -36.16 33.80 -33.14
N SER A 657 -35.18 33.14 -33.77
CA SER A 657 -33.88 33.71 -34.21
C SER A 657 -32.83 32.65 -34.60
N THR A 658 -33.14 31.35 -34.54
CA THR A 658 -32.31 30.26 -35.10
C THR A 658 -32.47 30.07 -36.62
N LYS A 659 -32.99 31.08 -37.33
CA LYS A 659 -33.17 31.07 -38.79
C LYS A 659 -32.19 31.97 -39.57
N ASP A 660 -31.48 32.88 -38.88
CA ASP A 660 -30.50 33.79 -39.51
C ASP A 660 -29.04 33.52 -39.14
N ALA A 661 -28.79 32.67 -38.12
CA ALA A 661 -27.44 32.16 -37.83
C ALA A 661 -27.08 30.88 -38.63
N LEU A 662 -28.04 30.33 -39.39
CA LEU A 662 -27.87 29.12 -40.21
C LEU A 662 -27.90 29.42 -41.73
N THR A 663 -28.06 30.68 -42.13
CA THR A 663 -28.24 31.08 -43.55
C THR A 663 -27.09 31.89 -44.14
N ASN A 664 -26.02 32.19 -43.38
CA ASN A 664 -24.76 32.73 -43.91
C ASN A 664 -23.54 31.80 -43.69
N MET A 665 -23.79 30.49 -43.58
CA MET A 665 -22.76 29.46 -43.88
C MET A 665 -22.87 29.06 -45.35
N ALA A 666 -22.69 30.03 -46.26
CA ALA A 666 -22.34 29.73 -47.64
C ALA A 666 -20.81 29.58 -47.68
N ASP A 667 -20.35 28.39 -48.07
CA ASP A 667 -18.95 27.92 -48.18
C ASP A 667 -18.31 27.25 -46.95
N ALA A 668 -19.08 26.43 -46.21
CA ALA A 668 -18.53 25.36 -45.37
C ALA A 668 -18.66 24.00 -46.10
N SER A 669 -17.57 23.47 -46.66
CA SER A 669 -17.56 22.13 -47.27
C SER A 669 -17.56 21.05 -46.19
N GLY A 670 -18.69 20.38 -46.00
CA GLY A 670 -18.81 19.20 -45.14
C GLY A 670 -18.59 17.91 -45.95
N SER A 671 -17.71 17.03 -45.49
CA SER A 671 -17.65 15.64 -45.98
C SER A 671 -18.34 14.70 -44.99
N VAL A 672 -19.11 13.75 -45.52
CA VAL A 672 -19.69 12.65 -44.74
C VAL A 672 -18.77 11.45 -44.89
N THR A 673 -18.22 10.97 -43.77
CA THR A 673 -17.24 9.89 -43.74
C THR A 673 -17.79 8.72 -42.95
N VAL A 674 -17.68 7.50 -43.47
CA VAL A 674 -18.01 6.24 -42.77
C VAL A 674 -16.70 5.55 -42.44
N GLY A 675 -16.49 5.17 -41.19
CA GLY A 675 -15.19 4.63 -40.76
C GLY A 675 -15.28 3.64 -39.62
N PHE A 676 -14.22 2.82 -39.53
CA PHE A 676 -13.93 1.93 -38.43
C PHE A 676 -12.60 2.35 -37.79
N LYS A 677 -12.59 2.47 -36.45
CA LYS A 677 -11.43 2.86 -35.65
C LYS A 677 -11.28 1.88 -34.48
N THR A 678 -10.07 1.37 -34.27
CA THR A 678 -9.70 0.59 -33.08
C THR A 678 -8.40 1.11 -32.47
N GLU A 679 -8.39 1.24 -31.15
CA GLU A 679 -7.26 1.72 -30.34
C GLU A 679 -7.04 0.75 -29.18
N LYS A 680 -5.78 0.34 -28.96
CA LYS A 680 -5.36 -0.45 -27.82
C LYS A 680 -4.09 0.14 -27.20
N ALA A 681 -4.11 0.40 -25.90
CA ALA A 681 -2.96 0.85 -25.13
C ALA A 681 -2.78 -0.02 -23.88
N GLU A 682 -1.57 -0.55 -23.66
CA GLU A 682 -1.17 -1.31 -22.48
C GLU A 682 0.02 -0.63 -21.80
N ALA A 683 -0.05 -0.45 -20.49
CA ALA A 683 1.06 0.01 -19.65
C ALA A 683 1.26 -0.96 -18.49
N SER A 684 2.50 -1.29 -18.15
CA SER A 684 2.84 -2.15 -17.01
C SER A 684 4.09 -1.67 -16.31
N VAL A 685 4.09 -1.78 -14.98
CA VAL A 685 5.20 -1.45 -14.10
C VAL A 685 5.38 -2.56 -13.07
N GLN A 686 6.63 -2.95 -12.82
CA GLN A 686 7.01 -3.88 -11.77
C GLN A 686 8.17 -3.29 -10.97
N THR A 687 8.08 -3.33 -9.65
CA THR A 687 9.14 -2.89 -8.75
C THR A 687 9.52 -4.01 -7.78
N SER A 688 10.80 -4.08 -7.42
CA SER A 688 11.37 -4.99 -6.41
C SER A 688 12.29 -4.17 -5.51
N THR A 689 11.93 -4.02 -4.23
CA THR A 689 12.67 -3.22 -3.26
C THR A 689 13.22 -4.11 -2.15
N ALA A 690 14.52 -4.05 -1.90
CA ALA A 690 15.17 -4.81 -0.86
C ALA A 690 14.81 -4.31 0.54
N VAL A 691 14.39 -5.23 1.41
CA VAL A 691 14.21 -5.05 2.85
C VAL A 691 15.38 -5.74 3.54
N THR A 692 16.24 -4.97 4.21
CA THR A 692 17.51 -5.47 4.76
C THR A 692 17.53 -5.41 6.29
N ASN A 693 18.57 -5.97 6.89
CA ASN A 693 18.75 -5.97 8.35
C ASN A 693 19.21 -4.60 8.85
N SER A 694 18.72 -4.19 10.02
CA SER A 694 19.22 -3.05 10.78
C SER A 694 19.57 -3.49 12.19
N ILE A 695 20.82 -3.28 12.60
CA ILE A 695 21.34 -3.63 13.92
C ILE A 695 21.93 -2.38 14.53
N GLU A 696 21.29 -1.86 15.56
CA GLU A 696 21.65 -0.62 16.23
C GLU A 696 21.92 -0.85 17.72
N ALA A 697 23.10 -0.41 18.17
CA ALA A 697 23.49 -0.43 19.57
C ALA A 697 23.88 0.97 20.06
N GLY A 698 23.37 1.36 21.23
CA GLY A 698 23.71 2.64 21.84
C GLY A 698 25.17 2.74 22.29
N ARG A 699 25.83 1.62 22.59
CA ARG A 699 27.22 1.52 23.05
C ARG A 699 28.07 0.69 22.08
N ALA A 700 27.87 -0.62 21.98
CA ALA A 700 28.72 -1.46 21.13
C ALA A 700 27.96 -2.59 20.40
N VAL A 701 28.46 -2.97 19.23
CA VAL A 701 28.02 -4.18 18.51
C VAL A 701 29.17 -5.19 18.47
N ASN A 702 28.93 -6.43 18.90
CA ASN A 702 29.92 -7.50 18.85
C ASN A 702 29.34 -8.71 18.09
N MET A 703 30.03 -9.16 17.05
CA MET A 703 29.65 -10.33 16.25
C MET A 703 30.80 -11.31 16.15
N HIS A 704 30.59 -12.56 16.54
CA HIS A 704 31.60 -13.62 16.51
C HIS A 704 31.06 -14.89 15.84
N ALA A 705 31.68 -15.25 14.72
CA ALA A 705 31.47 -16.49 13.99
C ALA A 705 32.70 -17.39 14.20
N HIS A 706 32.67 -18.28 15.21
CA HIS A 706 33.89 -18.94 15.72
C HIS A 706 34.62 -19.78 14.67
N LYS A 707 33.90 -20.57 13.87
CA LYS A 707 34.46 -21.50 12.86
C LYS A 707 34.08 -21.16 11.42
N GLY A 708 33.16 -20.22 11.22
CA GLY A 708 32.59 -19.88 9.92
C GLY A 708 32.77 -18.41 9.57
N SER A 709 31.82 -17.89 8.79
CA SER A 709 31.89 -16.58 8.16
C SER A 709 30.81 -15.63 8.69
N ILE A 710 31.05 -14.33 8.57
CA ILE A 710 30.03 -13.29 8.70
C ILE A 710 29.67 -12.83 7.29
N HIS A 711 28.41 -12.94 6.89
CA HIS A 711 27.93 -12.49 5.58
C HIS A 711 26.73 -11.56 5.75
N GLY A 712 26.80 -10.34 5.19
CA GLY A 712 25.69 -9.39 5.19
C GLY A 712 25.42 -8.79 3.82
N VAL A 713 24.13 -8.61 3.48
CA VAL A 713 23.69 -8.02 2.21
C VAL A 713 22.81 -6.81 2.49
N GLY A 714 23.28 -5.62 2.08
CA GLY A 714 22.63 -4.33 2.32
C GLY A 714 22.34 -4.03 3.79
N ALA A 715 23.00 -4.73 4.71
CA ALA A 715 22.76 -4.65 6.15
C ALA A 715 23.37 -3.38 6.74
N ASP A 716 22.64 -2.74 7.65
CA ASP A 716 23.08 -1.57 8.39
C ASP A 716 23.42 -1.99 9.83
N ILE A 717 24.67 -1.76 10.25
CA ILE A 717 25.19 -2.07 11.58
C ILE A 717 25.74 -0.79 12.18
N ILE A 718 25.12 -0.29 13.25
CA ILE A 718 25.42 1.03 13.82
C ILE A 718 25.69 0.91 15.32
N ALA A 719 26.79 1.50 15.79
CA ALA A 719 27.13 1.57 17.20
C ALA A 719 27.38 3.02 17.65
N GLY A 720 26.97 3.32 18.88
CA GLY A 720 27.21 4.62 19.52
C GLY A 720 26.10 5.64 19.28
N THR A 721 24.87 5.19 19.06
CA THR A 721 23.71 6.06 18.82
C THR A 721 23.15 6.70 20.08
N ASN A 722 23.61 6.28 21.27
CA ASN A 722 23.18 6.82 22.55
C ASN A 722 24.22 7.79 23.14
N PRO A 723 23.99 9.12 23.11
CA PRO A 723 24.96 10.10 23.57
C PRO A 723 25.22 10.04 25.09
N ILE A 724 24.34 9.40 25.87
CA ILE A 724 24.52 9.25 27.33
C ILE A 724 25.75 8.39 27.66
N GLN A 725 26.10 7.43 26.78
CA GLN A 725 27.23 6.51 27.01
C GLN A 725 28.53 6.96 26.33
N SER A 726 28.56 8.15 25.71
CA SER A 726 29.68 8.69 24.90
C SER A 726 31.03 8.81 25.62
N ASN A 727 31.10 8.62 26.95
CA ASN A 727 32.33 8.71 27.74
C ASN A 727 32.94 7.32 28.10
N ASP A 728 32.38 6.21 27.62
CA ASP A 728 32.96 4.85 27.76
C ASP A 728 33.97 4.58 26.61
N GLU A 729 35.11 3.94 26.91
CA GLU A 729 36.11 3.52 25.90
C GLU A 729 35.55 2.51 24.89
N GLN A 730 34.48 1.79 25.25
CA GLN A 730 33.76 0.88 24.37
C GLN A 730 32.65 1.56 23.56
N SER A 731 32.33 2.83 23.84
CA SER A 731 31.24 3.54 23.17
C SER A 731 31.54 3.76 21.69
N GLY A 732 30.58 3.38 20.85
CA GLY A 732 30.68 3.45 19.40
C GLY A 732 31.52 2.34 18.78
N ASN A 733 31.96 1.34 19.54
CA ASN A 733 32.81 0.28 18.99
C ASN A 733 31.98 -0.79 18.29
N ILE A 734 32.51 -1.29 17.17
CA ILE A 734 31.99 -2.48 16.48
C ILE A 734 33.11 -3.51 16.41
N THR A 735 32.85 -4.72 16.88
CA THR A 735 33.80 -5.84 16.82
C THR A 735 33.23 -6.96 15.95
N LEU A 736 33.93 -7.31 14.86
CA LEU A 736 33.57 -8.42 13.97
C LEU A 736 34.69 -9.47 13.97
N GLY A 737 34.41 -10.68 14.43
CA GLY A 737 35.35 -11.79 14.43
C GLY A 737 34.83 -12.99 13.64
N ALA A 738 35.55 -13.44 12.63
CA ALA A 738 35.19 -14.63 11.85
C ALA A 738 36.36 -15.61 11.74
N GLY A 739 36.10 -16.89 11.97
CA GLY A 739 37.08 -17.97 11.78
C GLY A 739 37.45 -18.19 10.31
N LYS A 740 36.55 -17.83 9.39
CA LYS A 740 36.76 -17.82 7.94
C LYS A 740 36.62 -16.40 7.40
N ASP A 741 35.57 -16.10 6.65
CA ASP A 741 35.50 -14.86 5.85
C ASP A 741 34.57 -13.81 6.49
N ILE A 742 34.81 -12.54 6.18
CA ILE A 742 33.87 -11.43 6.44
C ILE A 742 33.45 -10.85 5.10
N ILE A 743 32.17 -10.91 4.77
CA ILE A 743 31.63 -10.54 3.46
C ILE A 743 30.47 -9.58 3.65
N PHE A 744 30.57 -8.39 3.08
CA PHE A 744 29.46 -7.43 3.00
C PHE A 744 29.25 -6.99 1.55
N GLU A 745 28.01 -7.10 1.09
CA GLU A 745 27.60 -6.82 -0.29
C GLU A 745 26.41 -5.86 -0.35
N SER A 746 26.21 -5.17 -1.47
CA SER A 746 25.02 -4.35 -1.68
C SER A 746 23.78 -5.19 -2.03
N ALA A 747 22.61 -4.79 -1.53
CA ALA A 747 21.32 -5.27 -2.03
C ALA A 747 20.91 -4.51 -3.30
N GLN A 748 19.94 -5.03 -4.06
CA GLN A 748 19.55 -4.46 -5.37
C GLN A 748 18.07 -4.12 -5.46
N ASN A 749 17.74 -2.86 -5.70
CA ASN A 749 16.38 -2.47 -6.06
C ASN A 749 16.23 -2.46 -7.58
N VAL A 750 15.15 -3.04 -8.10
CA VAL A 750 14.90 -3.16 -9.55
C VAL A 750 13.54 -2.58 -9.89
N GLN A 751 13.48 -1.76 -10.95
CA GLN A 751 12.25 -1.21 -11.49
C GLN A 751 12.20 -1.46 -13.01
N SER A 752 11.13 -2.07 -13.50
CA SER A 752 10.91 -2.32 -14.93
C SER A 752 9.56 -1.75 -15.36
N THR A 753 9.54 -1.06 -16.51
CA THR A 753 8.34 -0.47 -17.11
C THR A 753 8.23 -0.88 -18.59
N GLN A 754 7.04 -1.27 -19.02
CA GLN A 754 6.73 -1.61 -20.41
C GLN A 754 5.46 -0.92 -20.87
N ASN A 755 5.52 -0.31 -22.05
CA ASN A 755 4.40 0.36 -22.69
C ASN A 755 4.23 -0.17 -24.11
N ARG A 756 2.99 -0.47 -24.51
CA ARG A 756 2.62 -0.85 -25.88
C ARG A 756 1.38 -0.10 -26.32
N SER A 757 1.40 0.42 -27.54
CA SER A 757 0.25 1.08 -28.15
C SER A 757 0.06 0.62 -29.58
N GLU A 758 -1.17 0.28 -29.93
CA GLU A 758 -1.58 -0.10 -31.29
C GLU A 758 -2.81 0.71 -31.71
N THR A 759 -2.79 1.22 -32.93
CA THR A 759 -3.94 1.94 -33.48
C THR A 759 -4.11 1.57 -34.95
N ALA A 760 -5.34 1.21 -35.31
CA ALA A 760 -5.73 0.95 -36.69
C ALA A 760 -7.03 1.69 -37.02
N SER A 761 -7.04 2.40 -38.14
CA SER A 761 -8.21 3.13 -38.59
C SER A 761 -8.36 3.08 -40.11
N VAL A 762 -9.59 2.95 -40.58
CA VAL A 762 -9.97 2.97 -41.99
C VAL A 762 -11.21 3.85 -42.12
N ASN A 763 -11.09 4.95 -42.84
CA ASN A 763 -12.20 5.88 -43.09
C ASN A 763 -12.40 6.05 -44.59
N VAL A 764 -13.65 5.99 -45.05
CA VAL A 764 -14.05 6.20 -46.45
C VAL A 764 -15.19 7.22 -46.47
N GLY A 765 -14.99 8.35 -47.11
CA GLY A 765 -15.93 9.48 -47.13
C GLY A 765 -16.19 10.06 -48.50
N TYR A 766 -17.28 10.80 -48.62
CA TYR A 766 -17.72 11.46 -49.86
C TYR A 766 -18.03 12.93 -49.55
N GLY A 767 -17.38 13.85 -50.27
CA GLY A 767 -17.50 15.30 -50.03
C GLY A 767 -18.01 16.07 -51.27
N TYR A 768 -18.79 17.13 -51.03
CA TYR A 768 -19.19 18.12 -52.04
C TYR A 768 -18.76 19.53 -51.59
N GLY A 769 -17.97 20.22 -52.41
CA GLY A 769 -17.56 21.61 -52.23
C GLY A 769 -17.36 22.32 -53.57
N THR A 770 -17.00 23.61 -53.56
CA THR A 770 -16.93 24.52 -54.73
C THR A 770 -15.91 24.12 -55.82
N GLY A 771 -15.20 23.01 -55.66
CA GLY A 771 -14.34 22.35 -56.66
C GLY A 771 -14.84 20.98 -57.19
N GLY A 772 -16.04 20.52 -56.81
CA GLY A 772 -16.67 19.28 -57.34
C GLY A 772 -16.68 18.07 -56.38
N ALA A 773 -17.52 17.08 -56.69
CA ALA A 773 -17.73 15.85 -55.91
C ALA A 773 -16.53 14.89 -55.98
N GLY A 774 -16.09 14.34 -54.85
CA GLY A 774 -14.97 13.38 -54.79
C GLY A 774 -15.07 12.40 -53.63
N ALA A 775 -14.60 11.17 -53.86
CA ALA A 775 -14.38 10.17 -52.82
C ALA A 775 -13.02 10.42 -52.14
N THR A 776 -13.00 10.33 -50.82
CA THR A 776 -11.81 10.46 -49.97
C THR A 776 -11.66 9.21 -49.12
N GLY A 777 -10.44 8.70 -48.94
CA GLY A 777 -10.21 7.55 -48.07
C GLY A 777 -8.86 7.67 -47.36
N ASN A 778 -8.82 7.35 -46.07
CA ASN A 778 -7.58 7.26 -45.31
C ASN A 778 -7.50 5.95 -44.53
N ALA A 779 -6.34 5.30 -44.59
CA ALA A 779 -5.99 4.17 -43.76
C ALA A 779 -4.72 4.53 -42.97
N ALA A 780 -4.74 4.33 -41.65
CA ALA A 780 -3.59 4.61 -40.80
C ALA A 780 -3.38 3.46 -39.82
N PHE A 781 -2.13 3.04 -39.72
CA PHE A 781 -1.64 2.05 -38.77
C PHE A 781 -0.46 2.64 -38.00
N SER A 782 -0.49 2.56 -36.67
CA SER A 782 0.64 2.93 -35.83
C SER A 782 0.85 1.93 -34.70
N GLN A 783 2.12 1.64 -34.44
CA GLN A 783 2.58 0.77 -33.37
C GLN A 783 3.69 1.48 -32.60
N GLY A 784 3.60 1.46 -31.27
CA GLY A 784 4.59 2.04 -30.36
C GLY A 784 4.94 1.05 -29.26
N GLU A 785 6.23 0.92 -28.97
CA GLU A 785 6.75 0.12 -27.86
C GLU A 785 7.77 0.95 -27.06
N GLY A 786 7.68 0.89 -25.73
CA GLY A 786 8.63 1.50 -24.82
C GLY A 786 9.00 0.53 -23.70
N PHE A 787 10.28 0.51 -23.34
CA PHE A 787 10.85 -0.31 -22.26
C PHE A 787 11.81 0.52 -21.42
N SER A 788 11.79 0.34 -20.10
CA SER A 788 12.73 0.92 -19.15
C SER A 788 13.05 -0.11 -18.07
N GLU A 789 14.32 -0.27 -17.71
CA GLU A 789 14.77 -1.07 -16.57
C GLU A 789 15.88 -0.36 -15.82
N ASP A 790 15.72 -0.21 -14.51
CA ASP A 790 16.68 0.45 -13.62
C ASP A 790 17.03 -0.47 -12.44
N VAL A 791 18.31 -0.52 -12.08
CA VAL A 791 18.86 -1.24 -10.92
C VAL A 791 19.63 -0.25 -10.05
N GLN A 792 19.22 -0.11 -8.79
CA GLN A 792 19.90 0.70 -7.79
C GLN A 792 20.54 -0.19 -6.72
N GLN A 793 21.79 0.13 -6.35
CA GLN A 793 22.51 -0.59 -5.31
C GLN A 793 22.24 0.06 -3.94
N LYS A 794 21.84 -0.75 -2.95
CA LYS A 794 21.81 -0.36 -1.54
C LYS A 794 23.03 -0.95 -0.84
N ASN A 795 24.02 -0.12 -0.55
CA ASN A 795 25.23 -0.57 0.14
C ASN A 795 24.93 -1.05 1.57
N ALA A 796 25.77 -1.96 2.06
CA ALA A 796 25.83 -2.30 3.48
C ALA A 796 26.66 -1.26 4.24
N HIS A 797 26.25 -0.91 5.46
CA HIS A 797 26.93 0.07 6.29
C HIS A 797 27.34 -0.52 7.63
N ILE A 798 28.60 -0.31 8.01
CA ILE A 798 29.12 -0.65 9.33
C ILE A 798 29.66 0.64 9.93
N ILE A 799 28.91 1.28 10.81
CA ILE A 799 29.17 2.65 11.29
C ILE A 799 29.30 2.64 12.82
N GLY A 800 30.54 2.74 13.31
CA GLY A 800 30.82 3.00 14.71
C GLY A 800 31.18 4.46 14.95
N THR A 801 30.73 5.07 16.04
CA THR A 801 31.28 6.37 16.47
C THR A 801 32.66 6.25 17.13
N GLY A 802 33.07 5.03 17.46
CA GLY A 802 34.36 4.68 18.06
C GLY A 802 35.25 3.86 17.12
N THR A 803 35.82 2.77 17.63
CA THR A 803 36.70 1.89 16.86
C THR A 803 35.91 0.74 16.21
N VAL A 804 36.08 0.56 14.90
CA VAL A 804 35.64 -0.67 14.22
C VAL A 804 36.82 -1.63 14.14
N HIS A 805 36.73 -2.73 14.89
CA HIS A 805 37.69 -3.81 14.90
C HIS A 805 37.17 -5.01 14.11
N SER A 806 37.94 -5.52 13.17
CA SER A 806 37.56 -6.67 12.35
C SER A 806 38.71 -7.67 12.26
N THR A 807 38.43 -8.94 12.54
CA THR A 807 39.38 -10.04 12.41
C THR A 807 38.76 -11.17 11.57
N SER A 808 39.40 -11.49 10.44
CA SER A 808 39.00 -12.59 9.54
C SER A 808 40.13 -13.62 9.44
N GLY A 809 39.81 -14.91 9.66
CA GLY A 809 40.75 -16.01 9.44
C GLY A 809 41.07 -16.27 7.96
N GLY A 810 40.17 -15.85 7.07
CA GLY A 810 40.23 -15.94 5.61
C GLY A 810 40.17 -14.56 4.97
N ASN A 811 39.28 -14.37 4.00
CA ASN A 811 39.17 -13.14 3.23
C ASN A 811 38.23 -12.12 3.89
N THR A 812 38.42 -10.84 3.56
CA THR A 812 37.46 -9.78 3.85
C THR A 812 37.03 -9.13 2.55
N THR A 813 35.72 -9.10 2.27
CA THR A 813 35.15 -8.54 1.03
C THR A 813 34.12 -7.46 1.38
N LEU A 814 34.31 -6.26 0.84
CA LEU A 814 33.40 -5.12 0.92
C LEU A 814 32.98 -4.74 -0.52
N ALA A 815 31.90 -5.35 -1.03
CA ALA A 815 31.45 -5.21 -2.41
C ALA A 815 30.09 -4.49 -2.49
N GLY A 816 30.11 -3.16 -2.47
CA GLY A 816 28.92 -2.37 -2.16
C GLY A 816 28.74 -2.23 -0.65
N ALA A 817 29.83 -1.94 0.07
CA ALA A 817 29.81 -1.81 1.52
C ALA A 817 30.77 -0.73 2.03
N VAL A 818 30.36 -0.05 3.11
CA VAL A 818 31.11 1.03 3.75
C VAL A 818 31.35 0.69 5.21
N VAL A 819 32.61 0.68 5.62
CA VAL A 819 33.02 0.60 7.03
C VAL A 819 33.47 1.99 7.47
N SER A 820 32.85 2.52 8.52
CA SER A 820 33.14 3.86 9.04
C SER A 820 33.36 3.84 10.55
N GLY A 821 34.42 4.48 11.02
CA GLY A 821 34.72 4.62 12.45
C GLY A 821 35.64 5.81 12.74
N GLU A 822 35.75 6.23 14.00
CA GLU A 822 36.81 7.16 14.41
C GLU A 822 38.20 6.53 14.17
N ARG A 823 38.29 5.22 14.39
CA ARG A 823 39.43 4.38 14.06
C ARG A 823 38.96 3.06 13.44
N VAL A 824 39.72 2.53 12.49
CA VAL A 824 39.49 1.18 11.94
C VAL A 824 40.72 0.33 12.14
N GLU A 825 40.54 -0.85 12.71
CA GLU A 825 41.57 -1.87 12.88
C GLU A 825 41.11 -3.16 12.20
N MET A 826 41.91 -3.65 11.24
CA MET A 826 41.56 -4.85 10.47
C MET A 826 42.72 -5.83 10.39
N GLU A 827 42.46 -7.08 10.77
CA GLU A 827 43.36 -8.22 10.62
C GLU A 827 42.73 -9.22 9.64
N VAL A 828 43.34 -9.38 8.46
CA VAL A 828 42.81 -10.23 7.38
C VAL A 828 43.78 -11.38 7.09
N GLY A 829 43.34 -12.60 7.39
CA GLY A 829 44.12 -13.83 7.23
C GLY A 829 44.41 -14.22 5.77
N GLY A 830 43.63 -13.72 4.82
CA GLY A 830 43.76 -13.90 3.37
C GLY A 830 43.81 -12.56 2.63
N ALA A 831 42.90 -12.37 1.66
CA ALA A 831 42.81 -11.17 0.84
C ALA A 831 41.74 -10.17 1.31
N LEU A 832 42.01 -8.88 1.14
CA LEU A 832 41.06 -7.78 1.34
C LEU A 832 40.59 -7.26 -0.02
N THR A 833 39.28 -7.29 -0.28
CA THR A 833 38.67 -6.77 -1.51
C THR A 833 37.69 -5.64 -1.17
N ILE A 834 37.85 -4.47 -1.81
CA ILE A 834 36.91 -3.36 -1.72
C ILE A 834 36.47 -3.00 -3.14
N ALA A 835 35.21 -3.21 -3.46
CA ALA A 835 34.67 -3.04 -4.81
C ALA A 835 33.37 -2.23 -4.78
N SER A 836 33.41 -1.03 -5.36
CA SER A 836 32.20 -0.23 -5.56
C SER A 836 31.26 -0.89 -6.58
N ARG A 837 29.95 -0.70 -6.40
CA ARG A 837 28.90 -1.26 -7.26
C ARG A 837 28.19 -0.12 -7.97
N SER A 838 27.95 -0.29 -9.27
CA SER A 838 27.28 0.73 -10.09
C SER A 838 25.77 0.51 -10.12
N ASP A 839 25.04 1.60 -10.10
CA ASP A 839 23.65 1.64 -10.54
C ASP A 839 23.62 1.56 -12.06
N THR A 840 22.60 0.92 -12.61
CA THR A 840 22.42 0.77 -14.06
C THR A 840 21.02 1.11 -14.48
N GLY A 841 20.85 1.71 -15.65
CA GLY A 841 19.55 2.02 -16.22
C GLY A 841 19.58 1.87 -17.73
N GLN A 842 18.52 1.32 -18.32
CA GLN A 842 18.37 1.21 -19.76
C GLN A 842 16.96 1.59 -20.17
N THR A 843 16.85 2.47 -21.16
CA THR A 843 15.57 2.85 -21.76
C THR A 843 15.63 2.66 -23.27
N SER A 844 14.52 2.23 -23.86
CA SER A 844 14.38 2.20 -25.32
C SER A 844 12.93 2.47 -25.73
N SER A 845 12.75 3.31 -26.74
CA SER A 845 11.45 3.58 -27.34
C SER A 845 11.52 3.38 -28.85
N LYS A 846 10.44 2.84 -29.43
CA LYS A 846 10.27 2.67 -30.88
C LYS A 846 8.85 3.03 -31.26
N GLN A 847 8.69 3.92 -32.23
CA GLN A 847 7.40 4.27 -32.78
C GLN A 847 7.43 4.18 -34.30
N ASN A 848 6.52 3.37 -34.85
CA ASN A 848 6.33 3.19 -36.27
C ASN A 848 4.92 3.63 -36.63
N SER A 849 4.78 4.57 -37.58
CA SER A 849 3.48 4.92 -38.14
C SER A 849 3.52 4.94 -39.66
N VAL A 850 2.47 4.37 -40.25
CA VAL A 850 2.23 4.30 -41.69
C VAL A 850 0.84 4.84 -41.92
N SER A 851 0.73 5.90 -42.70
CA SER A 851 -0.58 6.41 -43.12
C SER A 851 -0.63 6.64 -44.62
N VAL A 852 -1.75 6.23 -45.22
CA VAL A 852 -2.03 6.32 -46.65
C VAL A 852 -3.36 7.05 -46.83
N GLY A 853 -3.30 8.26 -47.40
CA GLY A 853 -4.48 9.05 -47.73
C GLY A 853 -4.66 9.19 -49.25
N PHE A 854 -5.89 9.08 -49.73
CA PHE A 854 -6.29 9.33 -51.12
C PHE A 854 -7.33 10.45 -51.15
N GLY A 855 -7.02 11.56 -51.83
CA GLY A 855 -7.94 12.69 -52.05
C GLY A 855 -8.30 12.81 -53.53
N GLY A 856 -9.58 12.60 -53.88
CA GLY A 856 -10.05 12.65 -55.26
C GLY A 856 -10.52 14.05 -55.70
N SER A 857 -9.75 14.71 -56.56
CA SER A 857 -10.27 15.68 -57.54
C SER A 857 -10.38 14.98 -58.92
N LYS A 858 -11.23 15.51 -59.82
CA LYS A 858 -11.83 14.88 -61.03
C LYS A 858 -10.89 14.36 -62.15
N SER A 859 -9.72 13.83 -61.87
CA SER A 859 -8.94 13.06 -62.83
C SER A 859 -8.27 11.90 -62.11
N PHE A 860 -8.54 10.68 -62.54
CA PHE A 860 -7.82 9.48 -62.12
C PHE A 860 -6.40 9.55 -62.72
N ASP A 861 -5.61 10.50 -62.24
CA ASP A 861 -4.20 10.62 -62.55
C ASP A 861 -3.42 9.88 -61.45
N ALA A 862 -2.57 8.95 -61.83
CA ALA A 862 -1.91 7.98 -60.93
C ALA A 862 -0.85 8.61 -59.99
N GLY A 863 -0.95 9.92 -59.70
CA GLY A 863 0.11 10.75 -59.12
C GLY A 863 -0.18 11.40 -57.77
N SER A 864 -1.38 11.32 -57.18
CA SER A 864 -1.71 11.96 -55.89
C SER A 864 -1.90 10.97 -54.73
N THR A 865 -0.96 10.04 -54.57
CA THR A 865 -0.81 9.26 -53.33
C THR A 865 0.15 9.98 -52.40
N SER A 866 -0.26 10.24 -51.16
CA SER A 866 0.63 10.79 -50.12
C SER A 866 0.96 9.71 -49.09
N PRO A 867 1.93 8.83 -49.37
CA PRO A 867 2.47 7.95 -48.35
C PRO A 867 3.28 8.78 -47.36
N SER A 868 2.96 8.66 -46.08
CA SER A 868 3.82 9.13 -45.00
C SER A 868 4.28 7.93 -44.15
N PHE A 869 5.59 7.84 -44.00
CA PHE A 869 6.25 6.85 -43.15
C PHE A 869 7.02 7.63 -42.09
N GLN A 870 6.79 7.33 -40.82
CA GLN A 870 7.56 7.90 -39.72
C GLN A 870 8.03 6.79 -38.79
N LYS A 871 9.33 6.82 -38.50
CA LYS A 871 10.02 5.93 -37.58
C LYS A 871 10.86 6.74 -36.61
N ASP A 872 10.47 6.70 -35.34
CA ASP A 872 11.17 7.36 -34.24
C ASP A 872 11.78 6.29 -33.31
N GLN A 873 13.02 6.51 -32.89
CA GLN A 873 13.74 5.62 -31.98
C GLN A 873 14.54 6.45 -30.98
N SER A 874 14.42 6.14 -29.69
CA SER A 874 15.33 6.64 -28.66
C SER A 874 15.87 5.50 -27.80
N SER A 875 17.06 5.71 -27.25
CA SER A 875 17.64 4.82 -26.25
C SER A 875 18.51 5.61 -25.27
N SER A 876 18.52 5.19 -24.01
CA SER A 876 19.45 5.70 -22.99
C SER A 876 20.07 4.54 -22.23
N ASP A 877 21.37 4.67 -21.95
CA ASP A 877 22.14 3.76 -21.12
C ASP A 877 22.79 4.55 -19.98
N TYR A 878 22.58 4.09 -18.75
CA TYR A 878 23.12 4.68 -17.52
C TYR A 878 23.95 3.63 -16.78
N HIS A 879 25.15 4.04 -16.34
CA HIS A 879 26.04 3.23 -15.52
C HIS A 879 26.87 4.16 -14.63
N SER A 880 26.54 4.28 -13.35
CA SER A 880 27.34 5.12 -12.43
C SER A 880 27.34 4.53 -11.03
N VAL A 881 28.50 4.58 -10.37
CA VAL A 881 28.55 4.40 -8.92
C VAL A 881 27.89 5.62 -8.28
N VAL A 882 26.92 5.42 -7.39
CA VAL A 882 26.31 6.50 -6.59
C VAL A 882 27.02 6.63 -5.24
N GLU A 883 27.41 5.50 -4.66
CA GLU A 883 28.18 5.46 -3.42
C GLU A 883 29.38 4.50 -3.53
N GLN A 884 30.58 5.01 -3.21
CA GLN A 884 31.78 4.21 -3.18
C GLN A 884 31.85 3.28 -1.97
N SER A 885 32.20 2.02 -2.22
CA SER A 885 32.63 1.11 -1.17
C SER A 885 33.97 1.54 -0.59
N GLY A 886 34.13 1.34 0.71
CA GLY A 886 35.38 1.74 1.33
C GLY A 886 35.42 1.68 2.84
N ILE A 887 36.61 1.96 3.33
CA ILE A 887 36.91 2.15 4.75
C ILE A 887 37.11 3.64 4.97
N LYS A 888 36.31 4.25 5.83
CA LYS A 888 36.33 5.69 6.16
C LYS A 888 36.69 5.84 7.63
N THR A 889 37.73 6.60 7.93
CA THR A 889 38.20 6.82 9.31
C THR A 889 38.24 8.28 9.70
N GLY A 890 37.95 8.56 10.97
CA GLY A 890 38.10 9.86 11.60
C GLY A 890 39.55 10.19 11.98
N ASN A 891 39.73 10.92 13.08
CA ASN A 891 41.05 11.40 13.52
C ASN A 891 41.91 10.32 14.21
N GLY A 892 41.35 9.13 14.43
CA GLY A 892 41.98 7.93 14.96
C GLY A 892 42.74 7.11 13.91
N GLY A 893 42.50 7.35 12.62
CA GLY A 893 43.21 6.73 11.51
C GLY A 893 42.85 5.26 11.27
N PHE A 894 43.62 4.59 10.40
CA PHE A 894 43.46 3.16 10.13
C PHE A 894 44.73 2.35 10.42
N ASN A 895 44.56 1.12 10.89
CA ASN A 895 45.60 0.10 10.96
C ASN A 895 45.08 -1.19 10.32
N ILE A 896 45.54 -1.48 9.10
CA ILE A 896 45.03 -2.60 8.29
C ILE A 896 46.18 -3.54 7.98
N ASN A 897 46.07 -4.80 8.39
CA ASN A 897 47.04 -5.85 8.14
C ASN A 897 46.40 -6.98 7.33
N VAL A 898 46.93 -7.23 6.14
CA VAL A 898 46.42 -8.21 5.16
C VAL A 898 47.54 -9.18 4.81
N LYS A 899 47.35 -10.48 5.02
CA LYS A 899 48.41 -11.46 4.74
C LYS A 899 48.71 -11.59 3.24
N ASP A 900 47.68 -11.56 2.39
CA ASP A 900 47.84 -11.83 0.96
C ASP A 900 47.76 -10.56 0.09
N LYS A 901 46.59 -10.22 -0.45
CA LYS A 901 46.42 -9.16 -1.45
C LYS A 901 45.32 -8.19 -1.04
N THR A 902 45.58 -6.90 -1.19
CA THR A 902 44.56 -5.84 -1.14
C THR A 902 44.15 -5.44 -2.57
N THR A 903 42.87 -5.58 -2.91
CA THR A 903 42.30 -5.21 -4.21
C THR A 903 41.27 -4.09 -4.03
N LEU A 904 41.46 -2.98 -4.73
CA LEU A 904 40.51 -1.86 -4.78
C LEU A 904 39.96 -1.72 -6.21
N THR A 905 38.64 -1.75 -6.37
CA THR A 905 37.94 -1.51 -7.64
C THR A 905 36.97 -0.36 -7.46
N GLY A 906 37.37 0.86 -7.85
CA GLY A 906 36.69 2.10 -7.51
C GLY A 906 36.47 2.31 -5.99
N GLY A 907 37.23 1.59 -5.16
CA GLY A 907 37.07 1.54 -3.70
C GLY A 907 38.09 2.41 -2.97
N ILE A 908 37.74 2.88 -1.76
CA ILE A 908 38.58 3.83 -1.01
C ILE A 908 38.98 3.31 0.37
N ILE A 909 40.18 3.71 0.81
CA ILE A 909 40.61 3.68 2.22
C ILE A 909 40.94 5.13 2.61
N ALA A 910 39.98 5.80 3.24
CA ALA A 910 40.01 7.21 3.57
C ALA A 910 40.22 7.46 5.06
N SER A 911 40.97 8.53 5.38
CA SER A 911 41.19 9.00 6.74
C SER A 911 41.25 10.52 6.83
N SER A 912 40.68 11.10 7.88
CA SER A 912 40.95 12.50 8.28
C SER A 912 42.15 12.64 9.23
N ALA A 913 42.75 11.53 9.67
CA ALA A 913 43.90 11.55 10.58
C ALA A 913 45.21 11.96 9.87
N PRO A 914 46.18 12.53 10.61
CA PRO A 914 47.54 12.71 10.12
C PRO A 914 48.17 11.39 9.66
N ALA A 915 49.04 11.43 8.64
CA ALA A 915 49.61 10.25 7.98
C ALA A 915 50.32 9.25 8.94
N GLU A 916 50.84 9.73 10.06
CA GLU A 916 51.49 8.91 11.10
C GLU A 916 50.55 7.94 11.82
N LYS A 917 49.23 8.17 11.77
CA LYS A 917 48.22 7.28 12.36
C LYS A 917 47.62 6.27 11.37
N ASN A 918 48.08 6.30 10.13
CA ASN A 918 47.58 5.50 9.03
C ASN A 918 48.63 4.46 8.62
N SER A 919 48.29 3.18 8.74
CA SER A 919 49.17 2.06 8.36
C SER A 919 48.40 0.98 7.58
N LEU A 920 48.96 0.58 6.44
CA LEU A 920 48.53 -0.56 5.65
C LEU A 920 49.72 -1.51 5.43
N ILE A 921 49.62 -2.70 6.00
CA ILE A 921 50.56 -3.80 5.77
C ILE A 921 49.85 -4.83 4.89
N THR A 922 50.42 -5.16 3.74
CA THR A 922 49.80 -6.11 2.79
C THR A 922 50.84 -6.85 1.97
N GLY A 923 50.53 -8.06 1.50
CA GLY A 923 51.44 -8.81 0.64
C GLY A 923 51.61 -8.15 -0.74
N SER A 924 50.51 -7.71 -1.37
CA SER A 924 50.50 -6.97 -2.63
C SER A 924 49.25 -6.08 -2.78
N ILE A 925 49.30 -5.07 -3.66
CA ILE A 925 48.18 -4.15 -3.92
C ILE A 925 47.83 -4.16 -5.41
N ALA A 926 46.53 -4.21 -5.73
CA ALA A 926 46.00 -3.96 -7.06
C ALA A 926 44.85 -2.94 -7.00
N THR A 927 44.86 -1.99 -7.93
CA THR A 927 43.85 -0.94 -8.04
C THR A 927 43.29 -0.88 -9.45
N SER A 928 41.99 -0.72 -9.58
CA SER A 928 41.31 -0.40 -10.84
C SER A 928 40.25 0.68 -10.61
N ASP A 929 39.94 1.43 -11.66
CA ASP A 929 38.92 2.49 -11.64
C ASP A 929 37.65 2.02 -12.35
N ILE A 930 36.50 2.58 -11.99
CA ILE A 930 35.23 2.37 -12.68
C ILE A 930 34.91 3.65 -13.46
N ALA A 931 34.60 3.50 -14.75
CA ALA A 931 34.09 4.60 -15.57
C ALA A 931 32.61 4.78 -15.28
N ASN A 932 32.18 6.02 -14.99
CA ASN A 932 30.77 6.35 -14.87
C ASN A 932 30.33 6.99 -16.19
N SER A 933 29.18 6.62 -16.71
CA SER A 933 28.68 7.11 -17.99
C SER A 933 27.16 7.21 -17.97
N SER A 934 26.64 8.26 -18.61
CA SER A 934 25.26 8.33 -19.06
C SER A 934 25.26 8.73 -20.53
N HIS A 935 24.62 7.92 -21.36
CA HIS A 935 24.57 8.10 -22.81
C HIS A 935 23.13 8.06 -23.27
N ALA A 936 22.65 9.10 -23.95
CA ALA A 936 21.30 9.11 -24.49
C ALA A 936 21.30 9.55 -25.95
N GLN A 937 20.48 8.90 -26.77
CA GLN A 937 20.39 9.18 -28.20
C GLN A 937 18.94 9.09 -28.67
N ALA A 938 18.56 10.03 -29.53
CA ALA A 938 17.26 10.06 -30.20
C ALA A 938 17.46 10.25 -31.70
N SER A 939 16.74 9.46 -32.50
CA SER A 939 16.80 9.53 -33.96
C SER A 939 15.42 9.42 -34.60
N ARG A 940 15.19 10.23 -35.64
CA ARG A 940 13.93 10.30 -36.39
C ARG A 940 14.19 10.12 -37.88
N HIS A 941 13.43 9.22 -38.50
CA HIS A 941 13.41 8.98 -39.94
C HIS A 941 11.98 9.10 -40.47
N GLY A 942 11.68 10.19 -41.17
CA GLY A 942 10.38 10.45 -41.78
C GLY A 942 10.49 10.66 -43.29
N PHE A 943 9.52 10.16 -44.05
CA PHE A 943 9.38 10.44 -45.48
C PHE A 943 7.92 10.75 -45.79
N SER A 944 7.62 11.99 -46.21
CA SER A 944 6.31 12.41 -46.68
C SER A 944 6.39 12.86 -48.14
N LEU A 945 5.67 12.20 -49.04
CA LEU A 945 5.64 12.55 -50.47
C LEU A 945 4.31 13.26 -50.79
N SER A 946 4.28 14.60 -50.81
CA SER A 946 3.16 15.35 -51.40
C SER A 946 3.58 16.00 -52.72
N GLY A 947 2.73 15.91 -53.74
CA GLY A 947 3.08 16.27 -55.11
C GLY A 947 2.92 17.77 -55.38
N ASN A 948 4.03 18.49 -55.61
CA ASN A 948 4.27 19.28 -56.83
C ASN A 948 5.76 19.68 -56.95
N ASP A 949 6.32 19.61 -58.16
CA ASP A 949 7.73 19.83 -58.51
C ASP A 949 8.08 21.34 -58.60
N MET A 950 8.72 21.92 -57.57
CA MET A 950 9.77 22.97 -57.75
C MET A 950 10.50 23.35 -56.46
N ILE A 951 9.99 23.00 -55.26
CA ILE A 951 10.68 23.18 -53.96
C ILE A 951 11.28 21.84 -53.49
N LYS A 952 11.79 21.03 -54.42
CA LYS A 952 12.23 19.64 -54.14
C LYS A 952 13.72 19.46 -53.88
N ASN A 953 14.57 20.48 -54.04
CA ASN A 953 16.02 20.31 -53.86
C ASN A 953 16.62 21.06 -52.65
N ILE A 954 15.90 22.03 -52.08
CA ILE A 954 16.39 22.79 -50.90
C ILE A 954 15.89 22.15 -49.59
N ALA A 955 14.70 21.54 -49.57
CA ALA A 955 14.17 20.82 -48.40
C ALA A 955 14.68 19.36 -48.26
N LYS A 956 15.25 18.76 -49.31
CA LYS A 956 15.64 17.32 -49.31
C LYS A 956 16.88 16.97 -48.48
N ASN A 957 17.79 17.91 -48.22
CA ASN A 957 19.02 17.64 -47.46
C ASN A 957 18.98 18.12 -46.00
N ALA A 958 18.03 18.98 -45.63
CA ALA A 958 17.96 19.53 -44.27
C ALA A 958 16.88 18.88 -43.37
N LEU A 959 15.88 18.20 -43.95
CA LEU A 959 14.62 17.90 -43.24
C LEU A 959 14.40 16.42 -42.82
N ASN A 960 15.29 15.49 -43.17
CA ASN A 960 14.98 14.05 -43.08
C ASN A 960 15.80 13.20 -42.08
N HIS A 961 16.77 13.77 -41.36
CA HIS A 961 17.63 13.02 -40.44
C HIS A 961 17.98 13.84 -39.20
N GLY A 962 17.06 13.90 -38.23
CA GLY A 962 17.35 14.44 -36.90
C GLY A 962 18.01 13.38 -36.04
N LYS A 963 19.26 13.62 -35.62
CA LYS A 963 19.91 12.86 -34.55
C LYS A 963 20.30 13.85 -33.45
N ALA A 964 19.82 13.62 -32.24
CA ALA A 964 20.33 14.28 -31.04
C ALA A 964 20.99 13.22 -30.18
N HIS A 965 22.14 13.57 -29.64
CA HIS A 965 22.91 12.71 -28.78
C HIS A 965 23.50 13.59 -27.68
N ASP A 966 23.45 13.10 -26.45
CA ASP A 966 24.06 13.71 -25.29
C ASP A 966 24.78 12.63 -24.47
N GLU A 967 25.93 12.99 -23.93
CA GLU A 967 26.82 12.10 -23.20
C GLU A 967 27.40 12.83 -21.99
N ALA A 968 27.42 12.15 -20.85
CA ALA A 968 28.08 12.63 -19.64
C ALA A 968 28.99 11.51 -19.12
N GLU A 969 30.26 11.85 -18.91
CA GLU A 969 31.26 10.95 -18.36
C GLU A 969 31.69 11.41 -16.97
N GLY A 970 31.99 10.43 -16.12
CA GLY A 970 32.53 10.60 -14.79
C GLY A 970 33.44 9.42 -14.44
N TYR A 971 33.89 9.37 -13.20
CA TYR A 971 34.82 8.33 -12.77
C TYR A 971 34.66 8.01 -11.30
N THR A 972 35.04 6.78 -10.96
CA THR A 972 35.14 6.28 -9.60
C THR A 972 36.49 5.60 -9.45
N LYS A 973 37.46 6.34 -8.92
CA LYS A 973 38.85 5.91 -8.79
C LYS A 973 39.09 5.19 -7.48
N SER A 974 40.03 4.24 -7.52
CA SER A 974 40.55 3.65 -6.29
C SER A 974 41.55 4.58 -5.61
N ALA A 975 41.44 4.79 -4.29
CA ALA A 975 42.32 5.70 -3.57
C ALA A 975 42.62 5.27 -2.12
N ILE A 976 43.82 5.60 -1.64
CA ILE A 976 44.27 5.32 -0.27
C ILE A 976 44.86 6.61 0.32
N SER A 977 44.35 7.08 1.45
CA SER A 977 44.86 8.27 2.16
C SER A 977 46.35 8.13 2.54
N ASP A 978 47.01 9.26 2.77
CA ASP A 978 48.43 9.29 3.13
C ASP A 978 48.71 8.51 4.43
N GLY A 979 49.80 7.73 4.41
CA GLY A 979 50.19 6.86 5.51
C GLY A 979 51.32 5.91 5.16
N SER A 980 51.71 5.07 6.11
CA SER A 980 52.75 4.05 5.91
C SER A 980 52.16 2.83 5.20
N ILE A 981 52.69 2.51 4.01
CA ILE A 981 52.32 1.31 3.25
C ILE A 981 53.52 0.36 3.19
N ILE A 982 53.38 -0.85 3.72
CA ILE A 982 54.42 -1.88 3.75
C ILE A 982 53.99 -3.07 2.91
N LEU A 983 54.79 -3.39 1.88
CA LEU A 983 54.59 -4.55 1.01
C LEU A 983 55.48 -5.72 1.44
N THR A 984 54.88 -6.79 1.96
CA THR A 984 55.62 -7.95 2.51
C THR A 984 55.96 -9.00 1.43
N GLY A 985 55.24 -9.04 0.31
CA GLY A 985 55.35 -10.04 -0.77
C GLY A 985 56.30 -9.69 -1.93
N GLY A 986 57.42 -9.02 -1.66
CA GLY A 986 58.31 -8.41 -2.68
C GLY A 986 58.89 -9.32 -3.79
N SER A 987 58.70 -10.64 -3.73
CA SER A 987 59.02 -11.63 -4.79
C SER A 987 57.86 -11.90 -5.76
N ASN A 988 56.61 -11.95 -5.27
CA ASN A 988 55.41 -12.14 -6.10
C ASN A 988 55.05 -10.86 -6.88
N GLN A 989 55.39 -9.68 -6.33
CA GLN A 989 55.15 -8.39 -6.98
C GLN A 989 56.07 -8.15 -8.19
N ARG A 990 57.29 -8.71 -8.19
CA ARG A 990 58.23 -8.62 -9.33
C ARG A 990 57.75 -9.40 -10.56
N ALA A 991 56.89 -10.40 -10.38
CA ALA A 991 56.25 -11.11 -11.49
C ALA A 991 55.21 -10.24 -12.24
N MET A 992 54.80 -9.10 -11.65
CA MET A 992 53.91 -8.10 -12.29
C MET A 992 54.68 -6.94 -12.95
N GLY A 993 56.02 -7.01 -13.02
CA GLY A 993 56.84 -6.10 -13.84
C GLY A 993 57.15 -4.71 -13.25
N GLN A 994 56.79 -4.41 -11.99
CA GLN A 994 57.03 -3.12 -11.34
C GLN A 994 57.74 -3.28 -9.98
N ASN A 995 58.62 -2.34 -9.62
CA ASN A 995 59.26 -2.31 -8.29
C ASN A 995 58.30 -1.77 -7.22
N ALA A 996 58.41 -2.26 -5.98
CA ALA A 996 57.52 -1.88 -4.87
C ALA A 996 57.34 -0.35 -4.67
N GLY A 997 58.41 0.44 -4.84
CA GLY A 997 58.32 1.90 -4.77
C GLY A 997 57.50 2.53 -5.89
N GLN A 998 57.58 2.03 -7.12
CA GLN A 998 56.83 2.56 -8.27
C GLN A 998 55.32 2.38 -8.13
N ILE A 999 54.89 1.29 -7.48
CA ILE A 999 53.46 1.01 -7.23
C ILE A 999 52.94 1.96 -6.14
N ILE A 1000 53.70 2.14 -5.06
CA ILE A 1000 53.31 3.03 -3.94
C ILE A 1000 53.21 4.49 -4.40
N ASP A 1001 54.12 4.91 -5.29
CA ASP A 1001 54.13 6.26 -5.89
C ASP A 1001 53.00 6.46 -6.91
N ALA A 1002 52.51 5.38 -7.54
CA ALA A 1002 51.42 5.42 -8.52
C ALA A 1002 50.01 5.36 -7.91
N LEU A 1003 49.89 5.10 -6.60
CA LEU A 1003 48.60 5.09 -5.90
C LEU A 1003 47.98 6.49 -5.85
N ASN A 1004 46.69 6.58 -6.16
CA ASN A 1004 45.94 7.82 -5.95
C ASN A 1004 45.78 8.07 -4.44
N ARG A 1005 46.32 9.21 -3.98
CA ARG A 1005 46.26 9.65 -2.57
C ARG A 1005 45.10 10.59 -2.26
N ASN A 1006 44.43 11.11 -3.29
CA ASN A 1006 43.33 12.04 -3.11
C ASN A 1006 42.00 11.29 -3.01
N THR A 1007 41.65 10.85 -1.81
CA THR A 1007 40.39 10.16 -1.52
C THR A 1007 39.17 11.08 -1.62
N ALA A 1008 39.32 12.38 -1.36
CA ALA A 1008 38.23 13.37 -1.40
C ALA A 1008 37.76 13.70 -2.83
N ALA A 1009 38.65 13.59 -3.82
CA ALA A 1009 38.34 13.80 -5.25
C ALA A 1009 38.40 12.50 -6.07
N ALA A 1010 38.31 11.33 -5.42
CA ALA A 1010 38.36 10.04 -6.08
C ALA A 1010 37.08 9.69 -6.84
N HIS A 1011 36.01 10.47 -6.69
CA HIS A 1011 34.69 10.14 -7.22
C HIS A 1011 33.97 11.33 -7.83
N GLN A 1012 33.40 11.09 -9.01
CA GLN A 1012 32.53 11.99 -9.74
C GLN A 1012 31.42 11.13 -10.37
N ALA A 1013 30.28 11.03 -9.68
CA ALA A 1013 29.09 10.39 -10.21
C ALA A 1013 28.53 11.17 -11.41
N VAL A 1014 27.79 10.46 -12.26
CA VAL A 1014 27.04 11.04 -13.38
C VAL A 1014 25.55 10.92 -13.06
N ALA A 1015 24.76 11.93 -13.41
CA ALA A 1015 23.30 11.86 -13.29
C ALA A 1015 22.70 11.22 -14.56
N PRO A 1016 21.57 10.49 -14.47
CA PRO A 1016 20.89 9.96 -15.63
C PRO A 1016 20.47 11.09 -16.59
N ILE A 1017 20.79 10.94 -17.88
CA ILE A 1017 20.32 11.86 -18.94
C ILE A 1017 18.92 11.44 -19.36
N ASP A 1018 17.98 12.39 -19.30
CA ASP A 1018 16.60 12.19 -19.71
C ASP A 1018 16.47 12.12 -21.25
N ALA A 1019 16.25 10.89 -21.75
CA ALA A 1019 16.04 10.64 -23.18
C ALA A 1019 14.82 11.38 -23.75
N THR A 1020 13.81 11.67 -22.92
CA THR A 1020 12.60 12.39 -23.37
C THR A 1020 12.89 13.85 -23.66
N SER A 1021 13.84 14.46 -22.95
CA SER A 1021 14.34 15.80 -23.24
C SER A 1021 15.04 15.85 -24.61
N LEU A 1022 15.79 14.80 -24.98
CA LEU A 1022 16.41 14.68 -26.32
C LEU A 1022 15.38 14.39 -27.41
N GLU A 1023 14.36 13.58 -27.15
CA GLU A 1023 13.20 13.45 -28.03
C GLU A 1023 12.53 14.81 -28.26
N GLY A 1024 12.38 15.60 -27.19
CA GLY A 1024 11.92 16.99 -27.21
C GLY A 1024 12.80 17.88 -28.06
N ILE A 1025 14.13 17.77 -28.01
CA ILE A 1025 15.06 18.53 -28.85
C ILE A 1025 14.99 18.10 -30.32
N VAL A 1026 14.82 16.81 -30.63
CA VAL A 1026 14.61 16.34 -32.02
C VAL A 1026 13.26 16.81 -32.57
N HIS A 1027 12.22 16.86 -31.74
CA HIS A 1027 10.92 17.43 -32.09
C HIS A 1027 10.99 18.97 -32.24
N ASN A 1028 11.61 19.66 -31.29
CA ASN A 1028 11.72 21.12 -31.23
C ASN A 1028 12.76 21.67 -32.23
N ARG A 1029 13.71 20.88 -32.75
CA ARG A 1029 14.61 21.36 -33.83
C ARG A 1029 13.83 21.63 -35.13
N LEU A 1030 12.64 21.04 -35.30
CA LEU A 1030 11.68 21.44 -36.34
C LEU A 1030 10.89 22.68 -35.94
N ASP A 1031 10.49 22.84 -34.68
CA ASP A 1031 9.85 24.07 -34.21
C ASP A 1031 10.80 25.27 -34.24
N MET A 1032 12.11 25.07 -34.08
CA MET A 1032 13.13 26.12 -34.19
C MET A 1032 13.54 26.41 -35.64
N ILE A 1033 13.43 25.45 -36.58
CA ILE A 1033 13.57 25.72 -38.03
C ILE A 1033 12.29 26.32 -38.59
N ASN A 1034 11.13 25.90 -38.09
CA ASN A 1034 9.85 26.56 -38.35
C ASN A 1034 9.77 27.90 -37.62
N GLU A 1035 10.41 28.15 -36.47
CA GLU A 1035 10.58 29.46 -35.81
C GLU A 1035 11.74 30.27 -36.40
N LEU A 1036 12.66 29.70 -37.18
CA LEU A 1036 13.62 30.49 -37.98
C LEU A 1036 13.04 30.80 -39.39
N LEU A 1037 12.04 30.02 -39.82
CA LEU A 1037 11.17 30.33 -40.96
C LEU A 1037 9.93 31.16 -40.53
N ASP A 1038 9.52 31.10 -39.25
CA ASP A 1038 8.49 31.89 -38.58
C ASP A 1038 9.08 33.05 -37.78
N GLU A 1039 10.38 33.22 -37.56
CA GLU A 1039 10.97 34.56 -37.29
C GLU A 1039 10.92 35.41 -38.58
N GLY A 1040 10.54 34.78 -39.71
CA GLY A 1040 9.98 35.41 -40.91
C GLY A 1040 8.45 35.58 -40.95
N PHE A 1041 7.69 35.16 -39.92
CA PHE A 1041 6.22 35.30 -39.84
C PHE A 1041 5.64 35.67 -38.44
N ASP A 1042 6.44 35.71 -37.38
CA ASP A 1042 6.06 35.96 -35.97
C ASP A 1042 6.19 37.44 -35.61
N TYR A 1043 5.75 38.28 -36.54
CA TYR A 1043 5.23 39.62 -36.25
C TYR A 1043 3.70 39.65 -36.28
N ARG A 1044 3.00 38.57 -36.68
CA ARG A 1044 1.53 38.60 -36.87
C ARG A 1044 0.69 38.19 -35.66
N ASN A 1045 1.18 37.40 -34.71
CA ASN A 1045 0.35 36.96 -33.57
C ASN A 1045 0.60 37.71 -32.27
N LYS A 1046 1.78 38.34 -32.06
CA LYS A 1046 1.98 39.39 -31.03
C LYS A 1046 1.24 40.72 -31.33
N ILE A 1047 0.68 40.84 -32.53
CA ILE A 1047 -0.21 41.93 -32.98
C ILE A 1047 -1.69 41.55 -32.78
N ARG A 1048 -2.04 40.27 -32.62
CA ARG A 1048 -3.44 39.82 -32.46
C ARG A 1048 -3.97 39.86 -31.03
N GLU A 1049 -3.10 39.91 -30.02
CA GLU A 1049 -3.50 40.00 -28.60
C GLU A 1049 -3.49 41.43 -28.03
N ILE A 1050 -3.15 42.45 -28.83
CA ILE A 1050 -3.25 43.88 -28.45
C ILE A 1050 -4.41 44.60 -29.19
N ALA A 1051 -5.10 43.93 -30.12
CA ALA A 1051 -5.97 44.60 -31.10
C ALA A 1051 -7.48 44.33 -30.98
N TYR A 1052 -8.01 43.75 -29.90
CA TYR A 1052 -9.47 43.50 -29.81
C TYR A 1052 -10.14 43.72 -28.44
N VAL A 1053 -9.68 44.71 -27.65
CA VAL A 1053 -10.58 45.45 -26.72
C VAL A 1053 -10.07 46.89 -26.54
N LYS A 1054 -10.50 47.85 -27.36
CA LYS A 1054 -10.56 49.29 -27.02
C LYS A 1054 -11.37 50.07 -28.05
N GLU A 1055 -12.28 50.90 -27.59
CA GLU A 1055 -13.10 51.83 -28.40
C GLU A 1055 -12.21 52.74 -29.26
N HIS A 1056 -12.57 52.93 -30.54
CA HIS A 1056 -11.89 53.85 -31.47
C HIS A 1056 -12.43 55.27 -31.26
N LEU A 1057 -11.58 56.24 -30.93
CA LEU A 1057 -11.94 57.65 -30.75
C LEU A 1057 -11.68 58.41 -32.07
N GLU A 1058 -12.71 59.04 -32.65
CA GLU A 1058 -12.55 59.86 -33.86
C GLU A 1058 -11.96 61.24 -33.54
N GLY A 1059 -11.13 61.81 -34.42
CA GLY A 1059 -10.49 63.12 -34.22
C GLY A 1059 -10.45 64.02 -35.46
N GLU A 1060 -10.37 65.33 -35.24
CA GLU A 1060 -10.30 66.40 -36.26
C GLU A 1060 -8.94 67.11 -36.19
N VAL A 1061 -8.31 67.36 -37.34
CA VAL A 1061 -7.07 68.15 -37.42
C VAL A 1061 -7.39 69.64 -37.32
N LEU A 1062 -6.65 70.37 -36.47
CA LEU A 1062 -6.91 71.78 -36.17
C LEU A 1062 -6.33 72.70 -37.25
N HIS A 1063 -7.10 73.72 -37.59
CA HIS A 1063 -6.76 74.76 -38.56
C HIS A 1063 -6.77 76.14 -37.90
N ASP A 1064 -5.95 77.07 -38.40
CA ASP A 1064 -5.96 78.47 -37.97
C ASP A 1064 -7.11 79.27 -38.62
N GLU A 1065 -7.25 80.55 -38.25
CA GLU A 1065 -8.29 81.46 -38.75
C GLU A 1065 -8.24 81.70 -40.28
N ASN A 1066 -7.16 81.32 -40.96
CA ASN A 1066 -7.00 81.39 -42.41
C ASN A 1066 -7.17 80.03 -43.11
N GLY A 1067 -7.50 78.98 -42.34
CA GLY A 1067 -7.71 77.62 -42.85
C GLY A 1067 -6.43 76.82 -43.05
N LYS A 1068 -5.32 77.13 -42.38
CA LYS A 1068 -4.07 76.35 -42.51
C LYS A 1068 -3.87 75.41 -41.32
N VAL A 1069 -3.38 74.19 -41.58
CA VAL A 1069 -3.09 73.18 -40.53
C VAL A 1069 -2.11 73.72 -39.48
N ILE A 1070 -2.48 73.58 -38.20
CA ILE A 1070 -1.65 73.95 -37.06
C ILE A 1070 -0.74 72.78 -36.68
N TYR A 1071 0.56 73.05 -36.51
CA TYR A 1071 1.55 72.04 -36.08
C TYR A 1071 2.02 72.28 -34.64
N ALA A 1072 2.30 71.19 -33.92
CA ALA A 1072 2.83 71.24 -32.56
C ALA A 1072 4.19 71.95 -32.52
N THR A 1073 4.38 72.85 -31.57
CA THR A 1073 5.63 73.63 -31.39
C THR A 1073 6.19 73.45 -29.98
N ASP A 1074 7.51 73.59 -29.83
CA ASP A 1074 8.16 73.63 -28.52
C ASP A 1074 7.91 74.99 -27.82
N LYS A 1075 8.37 75.10 -26.57
CA LYS A 1075 8.25 76.31 -25.74
C LYS A 1075 8.89 77.59 -26.33
N ASN A 1076 9.63 77.49 -27.44
CA ASN A 1076 10.25 78.60 -28.15
C ASN A 1076 9.57 78.89 -29.51
N GLY A 1077 8.45 78.22 -29.82
CA GLY A 1077 7.67 78.42 -31.05
C GLY A 1077 8.21 77.68 -32.29
N LYS A 1078 9.10 76.69 -32.12
CA LYS A 1078 9.65 75.91 -33.25
C LYS A 1078 8.90 74.58 -33.43
N PRO A 1079 8.60 74.10 -34.66
CA PRO A 1079 7.82 72.87 -34.85
C PRO A 1079 8.52 71.64 -34.27
N ILE A 1080 7.77 70.85 -33.50
CA ILE A 1080 8.21 69.54 -33.01
C ILE A 1080 8.16 68.56 -34.18
N LYS A 1081 9.21 67.75 -34.31
CA LYS A 1081 9.37 66.76 -35.37
C LYS A 1081 9.46 65.35 -34.80
N ASP A 1082 8.92 64.37 -35.52
CA ASP A 1082 9.02 62.96 -35.17
C ASP A 1082 10.43 62.38 -35.40
N SER A 1083 10.63 61.10 -35.08
CA SER A 1083 11.89 60.36 -35.26
C SER A 1083 12.38 60.28 -36.72
N TYR A 1084 11.59 60.75 -37.68
CA TYR A 1084 11.91 60.82 -39.11
C TYR A 1084 12.04 62.27 -39.62
N GLY A 1085 12.01 63.27 -38.72
CA GLY A 1085 12.23 64.68 -39.03
C GLY A 1085 11.02 65.45 -39.60
N ARG A 1086 9.80 64.90 -39.47
CA ARG A 1086 8.54 65.42 -40.02
C ARG A 1086 7.70 66.15 -38.96
N GLN A 1087 7.03 67.25 -39.30
CA GLN A 1087 6.24 68.04 -38.35
C GLN A 1087 4.96 67.31 -37.92
N ILE A 1088 4.57 67.43 -36.65
CA ILE A 1088 3.38 66.78 -36.07
C ILE A 1088 2.21 67.78 -36.05
N PRO A 1089 1.09 67.54 -36.76
CA PRO A 1089 -0.10 68.38 -36.75
C PRO A 1089 -0.86 68.24 -35.43
N LEU A 1090 -1.47 69.32 -34.97
CA LEU A 1090 -2.33 69.33 -33.80
C LEU A 1090 -3.74 68.87 -34.20
N TYR A 1091 -4.34 68.03 -33.36
CA TYR A 1091 -5.70 67.51 -33.53
C TYR A 1091 -6.43 67.49 -32.18
N ARG A 1092 -7.74 67.30 -32.24
CA ARG A 1092 -8.59 67.03 -31.07
C ARG A 1092 -9.48 65.82 -31.35
N TYR A 1093 -9.88 65.09 -30.31
CA TYR A 1093 -10.90 64.06 -30.42
C TYR A 1093 -12.30 64.66 -30.43
N LEU A 1094 -13.21 64.06 -31.20
CA LEU A 1094 -14.62 64.40 -31.27
C LEU A 1094 -15.38 63.78 -30.11
N THR A 1095 -16.51 64.39 -29.77
CA THR A 1095 -17.49 63.78 -28.86
C THR A 1095 -18.50 62.93 -29.63
N ALA A 1096 -19.14 61.95 -29.00
CA ALA A 1096 -20.07 61.02 -29.66
C ALA A 1096 -21.31 61.67 -30.34
N GLU A 1097 -21.65 62.93 -30.02
CA GLU A 1097 -22.68 63.70 -30.74
C GLU A 1097 -22.14 64.38 -32.01
N GLU A 1098 -20.86 64.78 -32.01
CA GLU A 1098 -20.16 65.41 -33.14
C GLU A 1098 -19.77 64.37 -34.21
N GLU A 1099 -19.42 63.15 -33.82
CA GLU A 1099 -19.18 62.00 -34.73
C GLU A 1099 -20.39 61.71 -35.64
N LYS A 1100 -21.61 61.99 -35.17
CA LYS A 1100 -22.84 61.82 -35.95
C LYS A 1100 -23.07 62.94 -36.98
N HIS A 1101 -22.43 64.10 -36.82
CA HIS A 1101 -22.71 65.32 -37.58
C HIS A 1101 -21.44 65.99 -38.13
N LEU A 1102 -20.53 65.19 -38.69
CA LEU A 1102 -19.32 65.69 -39.35
C LEU A 1102 -19.66 66.75 -40.42
N HIS A 1103 -18.87 67.82 -40.47
CA HIS A 1103 -18.99 68.88 -41.47
C HIS A 1103 -18.45 68.41 -42.83
N ALA A 1104 -19.18 68.70 -43.91
CA ALA A 1104 -18.75 68.46 -45.27
C ALA A 1104 -17.85 69.60 -45.78
N GLY A 1105 -16.89 69.27 -46.64
CA GLY A 1105 -16.08 70.24 -47.39
C GLY A 1105 -16.89 71.03 -48.41
N SER A 1106 -16.24 71.96 -49.13
CA SER A 1106 -16.92 72.82 -50.11
C SER A 1106 -17.49 72.06 -51.32
N ASP A 1107 -17.03 70.83 -51.54
CA ASP A 1107 -17.52 69.87 -52.54
C ASP A 1107 -18.72 69.03 -52.07
N GLY A 1108 -19.16 69.20 -50.82
CA GLY A 1108 -20.26 68.44 -50.20
C GLY A 1108 -19.86 67.05 -49.68
N ASN A 1109 -18.59 66.64 -49.78
CA ASN A 1109 -18.10 65.37 -49.28
C ASN A 1109 -17.54 65.49 -47.86
N ARG A 1110 -17.66 64.42 -47.07
CA ARG A 1110 -17.00 64.28 -45.77
C ARG A 1110 -15.78 63.37 -45.92
N ARG A 1111 -14.60 63.86 -45.51
CA ARG A 1111 -13.34 63.13 -45.65
C ARG A 1111 -12.94 62.58 -44.29
N MET A 1112 -13.07 61.26 -44.15
CA MET A 1112 -12.64 60.49 -42.98
C MET A 1112 -11.49 59.57 -43.38
N PHE A 1113 -10.34 59.72 -42.72
CA PHE A 1113 -9.19 58.85 -42.91
C PHE A 1113 -9.23 57.72 -41.89
N TYR A 1114 -9.50 56.52 -42.40
CA TYR A 1114 -9.43 55.29 -41.61
C TYR A 1114 -7.98 54.84 -41.53
N ASN A 1115 -7.40 54.91 -40.34
CA ASN A 1115 -6.05 54.41 -40.12
C ASN A 1115 -6.09 53.02 -39.47
N GLY A 1116 -5.15 52.16 -39.82
CA GLY A 1116 -5.08 50.82 -39.25
C GLY A 1116 -4.80 50.83 -37.75
N ILE A 1117 -5.14 49.74 -37.05
CA ILE A 1117 -5.12 49.54 -35.58
C ILE A 1117 -3.71 49.74 -34.92
N PHE A 1118 -2.66 50.01 -35.71
CA PHE A 1118 -1.25 50.13 -35.27
C PHE A 1118 -0.61 51.49 -35.52
N THR A 1119 -1.39 52.49 -35.95
CA THR A 1119 -0.88 53.83 -36.18
C THR A 1119 -1.17 54.72 -34.98
N SER A 1120 -0.17 55.47 -34.49
CA SER A 1120 -0.40 56.42 -33.40
C SER A 1120 -1.32 57.57 -33.85
N PRO A 1121 -2.10 58.21 -32.95
CA PRO A 1121 -2.97 59.33 -33.31
C PRO A 1121 -2.24 60.49 -34.00
N ASP A 1122 -0.97 60.75 -33.64
CA ASP A 1122 -0.10 61.73 -34.30
C ASP A 1122 0.21 61.37 -35.76
N GLU A 1123 0.38 60.08 -36.05
CA GLU A 1123 0.59 59.59 -37.41
C GLU A 1123 -0.71 59.55 -38.21
N ALA A 1124 -1.86 59.32 -37.58
CA ALA A 1124 -3.18 59.37 -38.21
C ALA A 1124 -3.58 60.78 -38.64
N ALA A 1125 -3.43 61.76 -37.75
CA ALA A 1125 -3.60 63.16 -38.08
C ALA A 1125 -2.67 63.59 -39.23
N ARG A 1126 -1.44 63.07 -39.28
CA ARG A 1126 -0.51 63.33 -40.39
C ARG A 1126 -0.94 62.73 -41.72
N TYR A 1127 -1.35 61.47 -41.75
CA TYR A 1127 -1.80 60.87 -43.00
C TYR A 1127 -3.05 61.57 -43.53
N ALA A 1128 -3.92 62.03 -42.63
CA ALA A 1128 -5.06 62.85 -43.01
C ALA A 1128 -4.63 64.16 -43.69
N VAL A 1129 -3.61 64.85 -43.18
CA VAL A 1129 -3.05 66.05 -43.84
C VAL A 1129 -2.38 65.72 -45.18
N GLN A 1130 -1.63 64.61 -45.28
CA GLN A 1130 -0.88 64.26 -46.50
C GLN A 1130 -1.74 63.81 -47.68
N LEU A 1131 -2.94 63.31 -47.42
CA LEU A 1131 -3.83 62.72 -48.43
C LEU A 1131 -4.99 63.63 -48.83
N VAL A 1132 -5.03 64.86 -48.30
CA VAL A 1132 -6.03 65.87 -48.63
C VAL A 1132 -5.54 66.73 -49.79
N ASP A 1133 -6.35 66.84 -50.83
CA ASP A 1133 -6.04 67.68 -52.00
C ASP A 1133 -6.16 69.19 -51.70
N ASN A 1134 -6.85 69.58 -50.61
CA ASN A 1134 -7.03 70.97 -50.18
C ASN A 1134 -6.94 71.14 -48.65
N GLU A 1135 -5.82 71.68 -48.15
CA GLU A 1135 -5.52 71.84 -46.71
C GLU A 1135 -6.43 72.83 -45.96
N HIS A 1136 -7.43 73.45 -46.60
CA HIS A 1136 -8.32 74.46 -46.00
C HIS A 1136 -9.73 73.94 -45.66
N GLU A 1137 -9.97 72.64 -45.79
CA GLU A 1137 -11.25 72.01 -45.48
C GLU A 1137 -11.15 71.12 -44.22
N PRO A 1138 -12.25 70.90 -43.47
CA PRO A 1138 -12.21 70.00 -42.32
C PRO A 1138 -12.05 68.54 -42.76
N PHE A 1139 -11.11 67.84 -42.14
CA PHE A 1139 -10.89 66.41 -42.33
C PHE A 1139 -10.63 65.69 -41.00
N TYR A 1140 -11.16 64.47 -40.93
CA TYR A 1140 -11.26 63.66 -39.72
C TYR A 1140 -10.42 62.39 -39.86
N PHE A 1141 -10.02 61.78 -38.75
CA PHE A 1141 -9.34 60.50 -38.71
C PHE A 1141 -9.90 59.62 -37.59
N THR A 1142 -9.81 58.30 -37.79
CA THR A 1142 -10.16 57.29 -36.79
C THR A 1142 -9.08 56.24 -36.64
#